data_AF-A0A6H0XQK7-F1
#
_entry.id   AF-A0A6H0XQK7-F1
#
_cell.length_a   1.000
_cell.length_b   1.000
_cell.length_c   1.000
_cell.angle_alpha   90.00
_cell.angle_beta   90.00
_cell.angle_gamma   90.00
#
_symmetry.space_group_name_H-M   'P 1'
#
loop_
_entity.id
_entity.type
_entity.pdbx_description
1 polymer ?
#
loop_
_entity_poly.entity_id
_entity_poly.type
_entity_poly.pdbx_seq_one_letter_code
_entity_poly.pdbx_strand_id
1 'polypeptide(L)'
;MAARSSRLLGAHMTTTTLRVGGMTCGACTSSVESGLKDEDGVGTVSVSLIMERAVVAHDAKVISAEQIRDNIEDRGFEADILSSDAPEALVFDAVEDAGKEDDEGTHLLDDALSITTVRVGGMTCGACTSAVEGAFKNTPGVKSFSISLLSERAVIEHDTALLSAEQIAEMIEDTGFDAEVLETKASDIVPSTARRRRGSQHRILTTTIAIEGMTCGACTSAVESGFKDVPGVVQFNISLLAERAVVMHDPLQLTADQIVETIEDRGFDAKIISSAEEGVQASSEQATVHLKLYGISSPESAEDLRVLLQNLNGITSVTINFATMRAAVTHITAQIGLRAVVEAVEKAGYNALVADTDDNNAQLESLAKTKEIQDWKRCFRVSLTFAVPVFLISMFFPMFLPFLDIGSIKLPIIPGLWLGDVLCLLLTTPVQFGIGRRFYISAFRSIRHGSPTMDVLVVLGTSAAFFFSCAAMIVSIFTAQHTRPATTFDTSTMLITFIVLGRYLENNAKGQTSKALSRLMSLAPSTASIYADPIAAAKAAEEWTKNEKQPTSEKQATAAGLEERTVPTELIEVGDIVILKPGDKIPADGIVIRGDSYVDESMVTGEAMPILKKPGGNLLAGTVNSAGRLDFKVTRAGRDTQLSQIVRLVQEAQTSRAPIQRMADIVAGYFVPIIITLGLVTFVGWMILSHILPHPPAIFLKEASGGRLMVCVKLCIAVIVFACPCALGLATPTAVMVGTGVGAEQGILVKGGAALETATRITHIVLDKTGTLTMGKMSVSGADVRGKWNANAEQTKLWWTLIGLAEMSSEHPIARAILAAAKSHLGLATDEVIEGNSGSFKAIIGNGVEALVQPASNNQRYQLIIGNTTYLRKRDIDMPQADDEDDLSLPELGDIEAPSSSKAPQNAGVTTIHVAIDGAYTGSLALSDTLKPSARAAIAAIHRLGIATSLVTGDQMATAQHVAALVGISPDNVHAGILPSGKQEIIEELQSQGEIVAMVGDGINDSPALATANVGISLASGTDVAVEAADIVLMKPNQLMDIPASLHLSRTIFRRIKYNLLLSSVYNLLGLPVAMGFLLPWGITLPPLAAGAAMACSSVTVVVSSLLLKLWKRPGWMLEEGGEIPAQKRSTGIWSRIGGIKDIVSGKRRRTAEGARGAYVPLEDYEHV
;
A
#
# COMPACT_ATOMS: atom_id res chain seq x y z
N MET A 1 0.58 3.47 -45.69
CA MET A 1 0.66 2.08 -45.22
C MET A 1 -0.75 1.48 -45.11
N ALA A 2 -1.49 1.35 -46.21
CA ALA A 2 -2.91 0.96 -46.20
C ALA A 2 -3.23 -0.21 -47.16
N ALA A 3 -2.25 -1.06 -47.49
CA ALA A 3 -2.42 -2.12 -48.48
C ALA A 3 -1.91 -3.52 -48.05
N ARG A 4 -1.60 -3.74 -46.77
CA ARG A 4 -1.11 -5.04 -46.26
C ARG A 4 -2.11 -5.84 -45.41
N SER A 5 -3.29 -5.29 -45.09
CA SER A 5 -4.21 -5.90 -44.11
C SER A 5 -5.21 -6.92 -44.66
N SER A 6 -5.25 -7.19 -45.97
CA SER A 6 -6.32 -8.01 -46.58
C SER A 6 -5.88 -9.39 -47.10
N ARG A 7 -4.80 -9.99 -46.56
CA ARG A 7 -4.27 -11.29 -47.03
C ARG A 7 -4.03 -12.37 -45.97
N LEU A 8 -4.57 -12.24 -44.76
CA LEU A 8 -4.42 -13.27 -43.71
C LEU A 8 -5.76 -13.93 -43.33
N LEU A 9 -6.60 -14.22 -44.32
CA LEU A 9 -7.72 -15.17 -44.17
C LEU A 9 -7.27 -16.50 -44.76
N GLY A 10 -6.84 -17.43 -43.89
CA GLY A 10 -6.59 -18.83 -44.24
C GLY A 10 -5.14 -19.33 -44.16
N ALA A 11 -4.36 -18.96 -43.14
CA ALA A 11 -3.06 -19.59 -42.88
C ALA A 11 -3.14 -20.45 -41.61
N HIS A 12 -2.84 -21.75 -41.74
CA HIS A 12 -2.61 -22.66 -40.62
C HIS A 12 -1.40 -22.14 -39.84
N MET A 13 -1.64 -21.42 -38.75
CA MET A 13 -0.56 -20.89 -37.90
C MET A 13 -0.05 -22.00 -36.99
N THR A 14 1.23 -22.31 -37.12
CA THR A 14 1.99 -23.19 -36.22
C THR A 14 2.44 -22.35 -35.02
N THR A 15 2.27 -22.88 -33.81
CA THR A 15 2.75 -22.21 -32.60
C THR A 15 4.08 -22.83 -32.19
N THR A 16 5.14 -22.03 -32.19
CA THR A 16 6.48 -22.44 -31.74
C THR A 16 6.82 -21.74 -30.43
N THR A 17 7.19 -22.54 -29.43
CA THR A 17 7.70 -22.04 -28.14
C THR A 17 9.21 -22.21 -28.11
N LEU A 18 9.95 -21.14 -27.83
CA LEU A 18 11.39 -21.11 -27.70
C LEU A 18 11.79 -20.68 -26.28
N ARG A 19 12.84 -21.27 -25.72
CA ARG A 19 13.58 -20.72 -24.58
C ARG A 19 14.52 -19.65 -25.10
N VAL A 20 14.57 -18.48 -24.45
CA VAL A 20 15.41 -17.35 -24.83
C VAL A 20 16.29 -16.93 -23.64
N GLY A 21 17.55 -17.33 -23.66
CA GLY A 21 18.57 -17.01 -22.66
C GLY A 21 19.19 -15.62 -22.85
N GLY A 22 19.68 -15.04 -21.75
CA GLY A 22 20.40 -13.76 -21.75
C GLY A 22 19.51 -12.51 -21.65
N MET A 23 18.19 -12.66 -21.51
CA MET A 23 17.29 -11.53 -21.27
C MET A 23 17.37 -11.08 -19.80
N THR A 24 17.71 -9.81 -19.57
CA THR A 24 17.88 -9.26 -18.20
C THR A 24 16.93 -8.13 -17.85
N CYS A 25 16.16 -7.62 -18.82
CA CYS A 25 15.20 -6.54 -18.60
C CYS A 25 14.09 -6.52 -19.66
N GLY A 26 13.04 -5.72 -19.43
CA GLY A 26 11.95 -5.54 -20.40
C GLY A 26 12.35 -4.87 -21.72
N ALA A 27 13.51 -4.20 -21.78
CA ALA A 27 14.05 -3.73 -23.06
C ALA A 27 14.57 -4.91 -23.92
N CYS A 28 15.08 -5.98 -23.30
CA CYS A 28 15.47 -7.20 -23.98
C CYS A 28 14.24 -7.89 -24.59
N THR A 29 13.14 -8.02 -23.82
CA THR A 29 11.91 -8.62 -24.35
C THR A 29 11.32 -7.80 -25.49
N SER A 30 11.29 -6.47 -25.37
CA SER A 30 10.85 -5.58 -26.45
C SER A 30 11.74 -5.69 -27.70
N SER A 31 13.04 -5.93 -27.53
CA SER A 31 13.98 -6.13 -28.64
C SER A 31 13.71 -7.44 -29.40
N VAL A 32 13.37 -8.51 -28.68
CA VAL A 32 12.98 -9.80 -29.27
C VAL A 32 11.60 -9.71 -29.93
N GLU A 33 10.63 -9.07 -29.26
CA GLU A 33 9.27 -8.88 -29.78
C GLU A 33 9.23 -8.03 -31.05
N SER A 34 9.83 -6.84 -31.01
CA SER A 34 9.94 -5.98 -32.19
C SER A 34 10.72 -6.67 -33.31
N GLY A 35 11.66 -7.52 -32.94
CA GLY A 35 12.50 -8.22 -33.88
C GLY A 35 11.79 -9.27 -34.73
N LEU A 36 10.79 -9.94 -34.16
CA LEU A 36 10.02 -10.99 -34.83
C LEU A 36 8.70 -10.46 -35.41
N LYS A 37 8.19 -9.33 -34.90
CA LYS A 37 6.91 -8.75 -35.31
C LYS A 37 6.93 -8.12 -36.71
N ASP A 38 8.12 -7.75 -37.19
CA ASP A 38 8.31 -7.15 -38.52
C ASP A 38 8.67 -8.21 -39.60
N GLU A 39 8.80 -9.49 -39.23
CA GLU A 39 9.11 -10.59 -40.15
C GLU A 39 7.86 -11.10 -40.89
N ASP A 40 7.98 -11.27 -42.22
CA ASP A 40 6.88 -11.75 -43.05
C ASP A 40 6.57 -13.23 -42.70
N GLY A 41 5.31 -13.55 -42.37
CA GLY A 41 4.87 -14.90 -41.97
C GLY A 41 4.70 -15.09 -40.46
N VAL A 42 5.13 -14.12 -39.64
CA VAL A 42 4.91 -14.13 -38.19
C VAL A 42 3.58 -13.44 -37.85
N GLY A 43 2.74 -14.12 -37.07
CA GLY A 43 1.46 -13.62 -36.59
C GLY A 43 1.58 -12.90 -35.25
N THR A 44 1.53 -13.66 -34.15
CA THR A 44 1.63 -13.12 -32.79
C THR A 44 2.93 -13.55 -32.14
N VAL A 45 3.67 -12.58 -31.61
CA VAL A 45 4.91 -12.79 -30.84
C VAL A 45 4.67 -12.33 -29.42
N SER A 46 5.00 -13.17 -28.44
CA SER A 46 4.96 -12.82 -27.02
C SER A 46 6.22 -13.32 -26.33
N VAL A 47 6.93 -12.44 -25.63
CA VAL A 47 8.18 -12.79 -24.94
C VAL A 47 8.04 -12.56 -23.44
N SER A 48 8.20 -13.63 -22.66
CA SER A 48 8.21 -13.59 -21.20
C SER A 48 9.64 -13.52 -20.68
N LEU A 49 9.99 -12.39 -20.05
CA LEU A 49 11.25 -12.25 -19.31
C LEU A 49 11.34 -13.25 -18.15
N ILE A 50 10.22 -13.44 -17.45
CA ILE A 50 10.15 -14.22 -16.21
C ILE A 50 10.38 -15.70 -16.47
N MET A 51 9.87 -16.20 -17.60
CA MET A 51 9.99 -17.60 -17.98
C MET A 51 11.17 -17.88 -18.92
N GLU A 52 11.91 -16.84 -19.32
CA GLU A 52 12.93 -16.92 -20.37
C GLU A 52 12.39 -17.62 -21.63
N ARG A 53 11.17 -17.26 -22.07
CA ARG A 53 10.47 -17.93 -23.18
C ARG A 53 9.87 -16.94 -24.18
N ALA A 54 9.93 -17.30 -25.46
CA ALA A 54 9.22 -16.65 -26.55
C ALA A 54 8.19 -17.62 -27.15
N VAL A 55 6.94 -17.18 -27.28
CA VAL A 55 5.89 -17.92 -27.98
C VAL A 55 5.57 -17.17 -29.26
N VAL A 56 5.72 -17.85 -30.39
CA VAL A 56 5.59 -17.27 -31.73
C VAL A 56 4.58 -18.09 -32.52
N ALA A 57 3.46 -17.48 -32.88
CA ALA A 57 2.55 -18.04 -33.88
C ALA A 57 3.02 -17.58 -35.26
N HIS A 58 3.29 -18.53 -36.15
CA HIS A 58 3.82 -18.26 -37.48
C HIS A 58 3.27 -19.23 -38.53
N ASP A 59 3.28 -18.82 -39.79
CA ASP A 59 2.99 -19.71 -40.89
C ASP A 59 4.25 -20.52 -41.23
N ALA A 60 4.24 -21.81 -40.88
CA ALA A 60 5.38 -22.72 -41.10
C ALA A 60 5.77 -22.90 -42.57
N LYS A 61 4.96 -22.43 -43.53
CA LYS A 61 5.32 -22.39 -44.96
C LYS A 61 6.11 -21.15 -45.36
N VAL A 62 6.04 -20.08 -44.56
CA VAL A 62 6.67 -18.78 -44.83
C VAL A 62 7.94 -18.59 -44.01
N ILE A 63 7.91 -18.98 -42.73
CA ILE A 63 9.06 -18.93 -41.83
C ILE A 63 9.12 -20.23 -41.01
N SER A 64 10.31 -20.84 -40.90
CA SER A 64 10.47 -22.07 -40.10
C SER A 64 10.75 -21.76 -38.63
N ALA A 65 10.49 -22.72 -37.74
CA ALA A 65 10.85 -22.61 -36.32
C ALA A 65 12.36 -22.38 -36.11
N GLU A 66 13.21 -22.94 -36.99
CA GLU A 66 14.65 -22.74 -37.00
C GLU A 66 15.03 -21.31 -37.39
N GLN A 67 14.37 -20.74 -38.40
CA GLN A 67 14.59 -19.34 -38.80
C GLN A 67 14.15 -18.35 -37.70
N ILE A 68 13.10 -18.66 -36.95
CA ILE A 68 12.68 -17.87 -35.79
C ILE A 68 13.75 -17.92 -34.70
N ARG A 69 14.33 -19.08 -34.42
CA ARG A 69 15.45 -19.21 -33.48
C ARG A 69 16.64 -18.37 -33.91
N ASP A 70 17.07 -18.51 -35.16
CA ASP A 70 18.23 -17.80 -35.70
C ASP A 70 18.02 -16.26 -35.65
N ASN A 71 16.79 -15.79 -35.89
CA ASN A 71 16.42 -14.37 -35.76
C ASN A 71 16.49 -13.82 -34.33
N ILE A 72 16.37 -14.68 -33.32
CA ILE A 72 16.55 -14.33 -31.90
C ILE A 72 18.04 -14.34 -31.56
N GLU A 73 18.81 -15.31 -32.06
CA GLU A 73 20.26 -15.40 -31.90
C GLU A 73 21.01 -14.23 -32.54
N ASP A 74 20.60 -13.80 -33.73
CA ASP A 74 21.15 -12.62 -34.43
C ASP A 74 20.96 -11.32 -33.64
N ARG A 75 20.03 -11.30 -32.69
CA ARG A 75 19.80 -10.18 -31.76
C ARG A 75 20.59 -10.29 -30.47
N GLY A 76 21.46 -11.28 -30.37
CA GLY A 76 22.37 -11.48 -29.24
C GLY A 76 21.76 -12.23 -28.06
N PHE A 77 20.70 -13.00 -28.29
CA PHE A 77 20.04 -13.81 -27.26
C PHE A 77 20.11 -15.29 -27.64
N GLU A 78 20.49 -16.16 -26.70
CA GLU A 78 20.55 -17.61 -26.94
C GLU A 78 19.13 -18.15 -27.10
N ALA A 79 18.82 -18.94 -28.13
CA ALA A 79 17.47 -19.44 -28.34
C ALA A 79 17.43 -20.96 -28.58
N ASP A 80 16.56 -21.68 -27.86
CA ASP A 80 16.34 -23.12 -28.04
C ASP A 80 14.86 -23.39 -28.32
N ILE A 81 14.55 -24.19 -29.34
CA ILE A 81 13.16 -24.56 -29.66
C ILE A 81 12.69 -25.63 -28.66
N LEU A 82 11.62 -25.35 -27.91
CA LEU A 82 11.02 -26.26 -26.93
C LEU A 82 9.91 -27.11 -27.54
N SER A 83 8.99 -26.48 -28.28
CA SER A 83 7.89 -27.16 -28.97
C SER A 83 7.47 -26.41 -30.23
N SER A 84 6.88 -27.12 -31.20
CA SER A 84 6.34 -26.53 -32.43
C SER A 84 5.14 -27.34 -32.92
N ASP A 85 3.94 -26.89 -32.58
CA ASP A 85 2.71 -27.66 -32.76
C ASP A 85 1.90 -27.11 -33.95
N ALA A 86 1.51 -28.00 -34.88
CA ALA A 86 0.67 -27.70 -36.03
C ALA A 86 -0.73 -28.35 -35.85
N PRO A 87 -1.84 -27.66 -36.16
CA PRO A 87 -3.18 -28.21 -35.97
C PRO A 87 -3.52 -29.32 -36.99
N GLU A 88 -3.94 -30.49 -36.51
CA GLU A 88 -4.50 -31.59 -37.34
C GLU A 88 -5.97 -31.30 -37.74
N ALA A 89 -6.34 -31.65 -38.97
CA ALA A 89 -7.71 -31.50 -39.48
C ALA A 89 -8.53 -32.78 -39.28
N LEU A 90 -9.66 -32.68 -38.56
CA LEU A 90 -10.64 -33.77 -38.44
C LEU A 90 -11.78 -33.60 -39.45
N VAL A 91 -12.09 -34.70 -40.14
CA VAL A 91 -13.17 -34.88 -41.13
C VAL A 91 -14.47 -35.20 -40.39
N PHE A 92 -15.54 -34.46 -40.68
CA PHE A 92 -16.90 -34.79 -40.21
C PHE A 92 -17.66 -35.58 -41.29
N ASP A 93 -18.20 -36.74 -40.90
CA ASP A 93 -19.22 -37.49 -41.63
C ASP A 93 -20.58 -37.26 -40.94
N ALA A 94 -21.60 -36.97 -41.74
CA ALA A 94 -22.95 -36.65 -41.30
C ALA A 94 -23.79 -37.92 -41.07
N VAL A 95 -24.52 -37.97 -39.95
CA VAL A 95 -25.70 -38.85 -39.80
C VAL A 95 -26.78 -38.10 -39.02
N GLU A 96 -27.89 -37.82 -39.71
CA GLU A 96 -29.20 -37.54 -39.13
C GLU A 96 -29.78 -38.82 -38.54
N ASP A 97 -30.46 -38.76 -37.40
CA ASP A 97 -31.64 -39.61 -37.19
C ASP A 97 -32.67 -38.95 -36.27
N ALA A 98 -33.93 -39.21 -36.62
CA ALA A 98 -35.15 -38.67 -36.05
C ALA A 98 -35.82 -39.70 -35.13
N GLY A 99 -36.59 -39.22 -34.15
CA GLY A 99 -37.47 -40.06 -33.33
C GLY A 99 -38.40 -39.22 -32.47
N LYS A 100 -39.71 -39.42 -32.65
CA LYS A 100 -40.83 -38.58 -32.20
C LYS A 100 -41.79 -39.43 -31.34
N GLU A 101 -42.75 -38.76 -30.68
CA GLU A 101 -44.07 -39.26 -30.20
C GLU A 101 -44.07 -40.06 -28.86
N ASP A 102 -44.94 -39.90 -27.84
CA ASP A 102 -46.22 -39.17 -27.62
C ASP A 102 -46.53 -39.02 -26.09
N ASP A 103 -47.27 -37.99 -25.69
CA ASP A 103 -48.72 -38.04 -25.30
C ASP A 103 -49.19 -37.00 -24.24
N GLU A 104 -50.47 -36.64 -24.37
CA GLU A 104 -51.26 -35.46 -24.00
C GLU A 104 -51.54 -35.13 -22.50
N GLY A 105 -51.99 -33.88 -22.25
CA GLY A 105 -52.73 -33.54 -21.02
C GLY A 105 -53.04 -32.05 -20.71
N THR A 106 -54.01 -31.46 -21.42
CA THR A 106 -55.01 -30.44 -20.97
C THR A 106 -54.62 -29.05 -20.39
N HIS A 107 -55.16 -28.01 -21.04
CA HIS A 107 -55.18 -26.58 -20.67
C HIS A 107 -56.00 -26.23 -19.42
N LEU A 108 -55.50 -25.28 -18.62
CA LEU A 108 -56.29 -24.23 -17.95
C LEU A 108 -55.49 -22.90 -17.94
N LEU A 109 -56.21 -21.80 -18.21
CA LEU A 109 -55.74 -20.44 -18.52
C LEU A 109 -55.12 -19.71 -17.31
N ASP A 110 -53.97 -19.04 -17.50
CA ASP A 110 -53.77 -17.59 -17.26
C ASP A 110 -52.35 -17.10 -17.67
N ASP A 111 -52.33 -15.95 -18.37
CA ASP A 111 -51.26 -15.03 -18.82
C ASP A 111 -50.04 -15.56 -19.61
N ALA A 112 -50.19 -15.71 -20.94
CA ALA A 112 -49.14 -16.13 -21.87
C ALA A 112 -48.30 -14.95 -22.42
N LEU A 113 -47.22 -14.64 -21.71
CA LEU A 113 -46.16 -13.75 -22.21
C LEU A 113 -45.29 -14.46 -23.24
N SER A 114 -45.14 -13.83 -24.40
CA SER A 114 -44.27 -14.30 -25.47
C SER A 114 -43.22 -13.25 -25.82
N ILE A 115 -42.05 -13.72 -26.22
CA ILE A 115 -40.97 -12.90 -26.77
C ILE A 115 -40.98 -13.07 -28.27
N THR A 116 -41.33 -12.01 -29.00
CA THR A 116 -41.30 -11.95 -30.46
C THR A 116 -40.07 -11.18 -30.93
N THR A 117 -39.28 -11.79 -31.80
CA THR A 117 -38.15 -11.15 -32.47
C THR A 117 -38.53 -10.80 -33.89
N VAL A 118 -38.42 -9.51 -34.24
CA VAL A 118 -38.75 -8.94 -35.56
C VAL A 118 -37.50 -8.36 -36.19
N ARG A 119 -37.25 -8.65 -37.46
CA ARG A 119 -36.23 -7.96 -38.26
C ARG A 119 -36.79 -6.63 -38.73
N VAL A 120 -36.03 -5.55 -38.55
CA VAL A 120 -36.43 -4.18 -38.91
C VAL A 120 -35.46 -3.62 -39.94
N GLY A 121 -35.89 -3.59 -41.20
CA GLY A 121 -35.11 -3.10 -42.34
C GLY A 121 -35.17 -1.58 -42.51
N GLY A 122 -34.10 -0.98 -43.03
CA GLY A 122 -34.06 0.45 -43.38
C GLY A 122 -33.62 1.40 -42.27
N MET A 123 -33.22 0.90 -41.10
CA MET A 123 -32.68 1.76 -40.02
C MET A 123 -31.22 2.17 -40.30
N THR A 124 -30.91 3.46 -40.22
CA THR A 124 -29.58 4.01 -40.57
C THR A 124 -28.90 4.80 -39.46
N CYS A 125 -29.61 5.16 -38.39
CA CYS A 125 -29.05 5.91 -37.26
C CYS A 125 -29.88 5.76 -35.97
N GLY A 126 -29.37 6.28 -34.84
CA GLY A 126 -30.04 6.24 -33.55
C GLY A 126 -31.40 6.98 -33.49
N ALA A 127 -31.65 7.92 -34.41
CA ALA A 127 -32.98 8.54 -34.50
C ALA A 127 -34.04 7.56 -35.06
N CYS A 128 -33.65 6.62 -35.91
CA CYS A 128 -34.53 5.55 -36.40
C CYS A 128 -34.92 4.61 -35.26
N THR A 129 -33.96 4.20 -34.42
CA THR A 129 -34.25 3.33 -33.27
C THR A 129 -35.18 4.01 -32.27
N SER A 130 -35.01 5.32 -32.02
CA SER A 130 -35.91 6.07 -31.14
C SER A 130 -37.32 6.26 -31.72
N ALA A 131 -37.46 6.33 -33.05
CA ALA A 131 -38.77 6.42 -33.70
C ALA A 131 -39.56 5.10 -33.54
N VAL A 132 -38.89 3.97 -33.73
CA VAL A 132 -39.51 2.65 -33.52
C VAL A 132 -39.79 2.41 -32.04
N GLU A 133 -38.86 2.68 -31.13
CA GLU A 133 -39.07 2.56 -29.68
C GLU A 133 -40.21 3.46 -29.17
N GLY A 134 -40.35 4.66 -29.75
CA GLY A 134 -41.43 5.60 -29.43
C GLY A 134 -42.82 5.07 -29.76
N ALA A 135 -42.98 4.24 -30.78
CA ALA A 135 -44.26 3.66 -31.17
C ALA A 135 -44.79 2.62 -30.17
N PHE A 136 -43.91 1.98 -29.39
CA PHE A 136 -44.26 0.92 -28.43
C PHE A 136 -44.40 1.40 -26.98
N LYS A 137 -44.03 2.66 -26.67
CA LYS A 137 -43.94 3.17 -25.29
C LYS A 137 -45.29 3.28 -24.55
N ASN A 138 -46.41 3.33 -25.27
CA ASN A 138 -47.76 3.44 -24.71
C ASN A 138 -48.71 2.33 -25.20
N THR A 139 -48.18 1.24 -25.76
CA THR A 139 -49.00 0.17 -26.32
C THR A 139 -49.38 -0.84 -25.23
N PRO A 140 -50.68 -1.04 -24.95
CA PRO A 140 -51.11 -2.01 -23.94
C PRO A 140 -50.74 -3.43 -24.38
N GLY A 141 -50.09 -4.19 -23.49
CA GLY A 141 -49.64 -5.56 -23.76
C GLY A 141 -48.14 -5.73 -23.92
N VAL A 142 -47.35 -4.65 -24.08
CA VAL A 142 -45.88 -4.71 -24.16
C VAL A 142 -45.27 -4.59 -22.76
N LYS A 143 -44.42 -5.55 -22.36
CA LYS A 143 -43.69 -5.52 -21.09
C LYS A 143 -42.27 -4.98 -21.23
N SER A 144 -41.56 -5.44 -22.26
CA SER A 144 -40.22 -4.96 -22.57
C SER A 144 -40.03 -4.86 -24.09
N PHE A 145 -39.28 -3.84 -24.51
CA PHE A 145 -38.96 -3.58 -25.91
C PHE A 145 -37.47 -3.25 -26.01
N SER A 146 -36.76 -3.90 -26.92
CA SER A 146 -35.36 -3.60 -27.20
C SER A 146 -35.11 -3.64 -28.71
N ILE A 147 -34.36 -2.68 -29.23
CA ILE A 147 -34.02 -2.59 -30.65
C ILE A 147 -32.54 -2.35 -30.84
N SER A 148 -31.92 -3.11 -31.74
CA SER A 148 -30.49 -3.02 -32.06
C SER A 148 -30.31 -2.62 -33.52
N LEU A 149 -29.71 -1.44 -33.72
CA LEU A 149 -29.34 -0.93 -35.04
C LEU A 149 -28.31 -1.85 -35.71
N LEU A 150 -27.35 -2.38 -34.94
CA LEU A 150 -26.24 -3.20 -35.45
C LEU A 150 -26.69 -4.55 -36.00
N SER A 151 -27.77 -5.10 -35.45
CA SER A 151 -28.31 -6.40 -35.86
C SER A 151 -29.62 -6.31 -36.64
N GLU A 152 -30.13 -5.09 -36.91
CA GLU A 152 -31.41 -4.83 -37.58
C GLU A 152 -32.58 -5.64 -36.97
N ARG A 153 -32.62 -5.75 -35.64
CA ARG A 153 -33.59 -6.59 -34.92
C ARG A 153 -34.22 -5.85 -33.74
N ALA A 154 -35.52 -6.05 -33.57
CA ALA A 154 -36.28 -5.69 -32.40
C ALA A 154 -36.73 -6.97 -31.65
N VAL A 155 -36.57 -6.99 -30.34
CA VAL A 155 -37.05 -8.06 -29.45
C VAL A 155 -38.08 -7.45 -28.52
N ILE A 156 -39.32 -7.95 -28.61
CA ILE A 156 -40.49 -7.43 -27.92
C ILE A 156 -41.06 -8.55 -27.05
N GLU A 157 -41.11 -8.32 -25.74
CA GLU A 157 -41.84 -9.15 -24.80
C GLU A 157 -43.26 -8.60 -24.65
N HIS A 158 -44.26 -9.40 -25.02
CA HIS A 158 -45.65 -8.98 -25.07
C HIS A 158 -46.62 -10.08 -24.66
N ASP A 159 -47.78 -9.68 -24.20
CA ASP A 159 -48.90 -10.56 -23.93
C ASP A 159 -49.63 -10.90 -25.23
N THR A 160 -49.56 -12.18 -25.63
CA THR A 160 -50.17 -12.70 -26.87
C THR A 160 -51.68 -12.51 -26.94
N ALA A 161 -52.37 -12.32 -25.81
CA ALA A 161 -53.80 -12.07 -25.77
C ALA A 161 -54.17 -10.62 -26.13
N LEU A 162 -53.23 -9.68 -25.96
CA LEU A 162 -53.44 -8.23 -26.17
C LEU A 162 -52.75 -7.72 -27.44
N LEU A 163 -51.66 -8.35 -27.85
CA LEU A 163 -50.86 -7.93 -28.99
C LEU A 163 -50.37 -9.17 -29.75
N SER A 164 -50.64 -9.29 -31.05
CA SER A 164 -50.13 -10.42 -31.84
C SER A 164 -48.76 -10.10 -32.46
N ALA A 165 -47.98 -11.14 -32.80
CA ALA A 165 -46.67 -10.98 -33.43
C ALA A 165 -46.76 -10.22 -34.77
N GLU A 166 -47.86 -10.41 -35.52
CA GLU A 166 -48.12 -9.71 -36.78
C GLU A 166 -48.47 -8.24 -36.55
N GLN A 167 -49.23 -7.92 -35.51
CA GLN A 167 -49.54 -6.53 -35.14
C GLN A 167 -48.29 -5.76 -34.69
N ILE A 168 -47.32 -6.44 -34.09
CA ILE A 168 -46.02 -5.85 -33.74
C ILE A 168 -45.23 -5.49 -35.01
N ALA A 169 -45.24 -6.36 -36.02
CA ALA A 169 -44.60 -6.05 -37.30
C ALA A 169 -45.30 -4.88 -38.02
N GLU A 170 -46.64 -4.87 -38.05
CA GLU A 170 -47.43 -3.79 -38.66
C GLU A 170 -47.17 -2.43 -38.00
N MET A 171 -47.06 -2.37 -36.66
CA MET A 171 -46.72 -1.13 -35.95
C MET A 171 -45.31 -0.63 -36.27
N ILE A 172 -44.37 -1.52 -36.59
CA ILE A 172 -43.03 -1.12 -37.05
C ILE A 172 -43.10 -0.61 -38.49
N GLU A 173 -43.89 -1.24 -39.35
CA GLU A 173 -44.15 -0.77 -40.73
C GLU A 173 -44.82 0.61 -40.77
N ASP A 174 -45.73 0.88 -39.84
CA ASP A 174 -46.39 2.19 -39.69
C ASP A 174 -45.41 3.32 -39.32
N THR A 175 -44.26 2.99 -38.73
CA THR A 175 -43.18 3.95 -38.49
C THR A 175 -42.30 4.20 -39.71
N GLY A 176 -42.56 3.51 -40.83
CA GLY A 176 -41.88 3.67 -42.11
C GLY A 176 -40.67 2.75 -42.32
N PHE A 177 -40.59 1.63 -41.58
CA PHE A 177 -39.49 0.64 -41.67
C PHE A 177 -40.02 -0.75 -42.00
N ASP A 178 -39.34 -1.50 -42.86
CA ASP A 178 -39.78 -2.86 -43.24
C ASP A 178 -39.69 -3.80 -42.03
N ALA A 179 -40.72 -4.61 -41.75
CA ALA A 179 -40.74 -5.49 -40.57
C ALA A 179 -41.08 -6.95 -40.93
N GLU A 180 -40.23 -7.89 -40.52
CA GLU A 180 -40.46 -9.33 -40.74
C GLU A 180 -40.33 -10.10 -39.42
N VAL A 181 -41.36 -10.81 -39.00
CA VAL A 181 -41.34 -11.63 -37.77
C VAL A 181 -40.43 -12.85 -37.99
N LEU A 182 -39.37 -12.96 -37.19
CA LEU A 182 -38.42 -14.08 -37.29
C LEU A 182 -38.82 -15.26 -36.40
N GLU A 183 -39.18 -14.99 -35.15
CA GLU A 183 -39.46 -16.05 -34.17
C GLU A 183 -40.32 -15.50 -33.01
N THR A 184 -41.28 -16.29 -32.52
CA THR A 184 -42.05 -16.00 -31.30
C THR A 184 -41.94 -17.18 -30.34
N LYS A 185 -41.36 -16.97 -29.16
CA LYS A 185 -41.21 -17.99 -28.10
C LYS A 185 -42.10 -17.66 -26.91
N ALA A 186 -42.79 -18.65 -26.35
CA ALA A 186 -43.45 -18.52 -25.06
C ALA A 186 -42.40 -18.52 -23.94
N SER A 187 -42.55 -17.67 -22.93
CA SER A 187 -41.61 -17.57 -21.81
C SER A 187 -41.84 -18.67 -20.77
N ASP A 188 -40.88 -19.58 -20.57
CA ASP A 188 -40.93 -20.61 -19.52
C ASP A 188 -40.49 -20.04 -18.16
N ILE A 189 -41.41 -19.97 -17.19
CA ILE A 189 -41.11 -19.59 -15.80
C ILE A 189 -40.91 -20.86 -14.96
N VAL A 190 -39.69 -21.08 -14.44
CA VAL A 190 -39.42 -22.04 -13.35
C VAL A 190 -39.86 -21.44 -12.00
N PRO A 191 -40.64 -22.12 -11.16
CA PRO A 191 -41.15 -21.55 -9.91
C PRO A 191 -40.09 -21.56 -8.81
N SER A 192 -39.78 -20.39 -8.25
CA SER A 192 -39.02 -20.27 -7.01
C SER A 192 -39.85 -20.72 -5.81
N THR A 193 -39.39 -21.74 -5.09
CA THR A 193 -40.01 -22.19 -3.84
C THR A 193 -39.82 -21.17 -2.72
N ALA A 194 -40.91 -20.96 -1.96
CA ALA A 194 -41.01 -20.03 -0.85
C ALA A 194 -39.91 -20.22 0.20
N ARG A 195 -39.06 -19.20 0.38
CA ARG A 195 -38.28 -19.01 1.61
C ARG A 195 -38.96 -17.97 2.49
N ARG A 196 -39.35 -18.44 3.67
CA ARG A 196 -39.80 -17.68 4.84
C ARG A 196 -39.04 -16.35 5.01
N ARG A 197 -39.80 -15.28 5.24
CA ARG A 197 -39.36 -14.01 5.82
C ARG A 197 -38.34 -14.23 6.95
N ARG A 198 -37.09 -13.85 6.69
CA ARG A 198 -36.10 -13.42 7.69
C ARG A 198 -35.54 -12.08 7.19
N GLY A 199 -35.31 -11.16 8.13
CA GLY A 199 -35.15 -9.72 7.90
C GLY A 199 -34.17 -9.34 6.78
N SER A 200 -34.52 -8.28 6.06
CA SER A 200 -33.67 -7.58 5.10
C SER A 200 -32.32 -7.25 5.76
N GLN A 201 -31.27 -7.92 5.29
CA GLN A 201 -29.90 -7.45 5.48
C GLN A 201 -29.58 -6.51 4.32
N HIS A 202 -29.08 -5.31 4.62
CA HIS A 202 -28.53 -4.41 3.62
C HIS A 202 -27.39 -5.12 2.88
N ARG A 203 -27.46 -5.17 1.55
CA ARG A 203 -26.35 -5.62 0.70
C ARG A 203 -25.47 -4.42 0.42
N ILE A 204 -24.17 -4.51 0.70
CA ILE A 204 -23.20 -3.46 0.38
C ILE A 204 -22.37 -3.97 -0.79
N LEU A 205 -22.16 -3.12 -1.80
CA LEU A 205 -21.45 -3.45 -3.03
C LEU A 205 -20.30 -2.46 -3.21
N THR A 206 -19.11 -2.98 -3.44
CA THR A 206 -17.88 -2.20 -3.66
C THR A 206 -17.59 -2.14 -5.15
N THR A 207 -17.84 -0.97 -5.74
CA THR A 207 -17.60 -0.68 -7.16
C THR A 207 -16.31 0.13 -7.32
N THR A 208 -15.38 -0.37 -8.14
CA THR A 208 -14.16 0.33 -8.54
C THR A 208 -14.31 0.89 -9.94
N ILE A 209 -14.04 2.17 -10.10
CA ILE A 209 -14.26 2.96 -11.31
C ILE A 209 -12.95 3.62 -11.72
N ALA A 210 -12.54 3.46 -12.97
CA ALA A 210 -11.49 4.27 -13.59
C ALA A 210 -12.06 5.64 -13.92
N ILE A 211 -11.35 6.71 -13.56
CA ILE A 211 -11.76 8.08 -13.84
C ILE A 211 -10.66 8.75 -14.64
N GLU A 212 -10.91 9.00 -15.92
CA GLU A 212 -9.95 9.63 -16.81
C GLU A 212 -9.99 11.16 -16.69
N GLY A 213 -8.82 11.78 -16.80
CA GLY A 213 -8.70 13.24 -16.83
C GLY A 213 -8.60 13.94 -15.47
N MET A 214 -8.47 13.19 -14.37
CA MET A 214 -8.13 13.76 -13.07
C MET A 214 -6.65 14.15 -13.01
N THR A 215 -6.35 15.44 -12.82
CA THR A 215 -4.96 15.94 -12.83
C THR A 215 -4.51 16.56 -11.51
N CYS A 216 -5.42 16.83 -10.57
CA CYS A 216 -5.10 17.49 -9.31
C CYS A 216 -6.09 17.19 -8.18
N GLY A 217 -5.76 17.64 -6.96
CA GLY A 217 -6.61 17.52 -5.77
C GLY A 217 -7.97 18.23 -5.88
N ALA A 218 -8.07 19.27 -6.72
CA ALA A 218 -9.33 19.93 -7.00
C ALA A 218 -10.27 19.05 -7.84
N CYS A 219 -9.75 18.31 -8.84
CA CYS A 219 -10.53 17.34 -9.63
C CYS A 219 -11.14 16.27 -8.73
N THR A 220 -10.33 15.69 -7.83
CA THR A 220 -10.84 14.70 -6.89
C THR A 220 -11.84 15.25 -5.89
N SER A 221 -11.68 16.52 -5.46
CA SER A 221 -12.64 17.17 -4.56
C SER A 221 -13.97 17.44 -5.26
N ALA A 222 -13.93 17.75 -6.56
CA ALA A 222 -15.12 17.93 -7.39
C ALA A 222 -15.91 16.62 -7.53
N VAL A 223 -15.22 15.49 -7.74
CA VAL A 223 -15.85 14.16 -7.76
C VAL A 223 -16.34 13.74 -6.36
N GLU A 224 -15.55 13.93 -5.31
CA GLU A 224 -15.92 13.56 -3.93
C GLU A 224 -17.14 14.35 -3.43
N SER A 225 -17.23 15.64 -3.77
CA SER A 225 -18.45 16.43 -3.53
C SER A 225 -19.67 15.96 -4.34
N GLY A 226 -19.47 15.05 -5.28
CA GLY A 226 -20.50 14.28 -6.01
C GLY A 226 -21.31 13.40 -5.09
N PHE A 227 -20.63 12.76 -4.14
CA PHE A 227 -21.14 11.62 -3.40
C PHE A 227 -21.41 11.91 -1.92
N LYS A 228 -21.19 13.16 -1.50
CA LYS A 228 -21.24 13.56 -0.08
C LYS A 228 -22.66 13.56 0.53
N ASP A 229 -23.67 13.70 -0.33
CA ASP A 229 -25.09 13.76 0.05
C ASP A 229 -25.95 12.77 -0.78
N VAL A 230 -25.33 11.76 -1.40
CA VAL A 230 -26.04 10.78 -2.23
C VAL A 230 -26.53 9.62 -1.35
N PRO A 231 -27.84 9.37 -1.27
CA PRO A 231 -28.39 8.24 -0.52
C PRO A 231 -27.90 6.92 -1.13
N GLY A 232 -27.50 5.98 -0.28
CA GLY A 232 -26.95 4.69 -0.69
C GLY A 232 -25.42 4.60 -0.69
N VAL A 233 -24.67 5.71 -0.57
CA VAL A 233 -23.20 5.65 -0.43
C VAL A 233 -22.82 5.40 1.02
N VAL A 234 -22.08 4.31 1.27
CA VAL A 234 -21.52 3.96 2.59
C VAL A 234 -20.12 4.56 2.74
N GLN A 235 -19.28 4.40 1.73
CA GLN A 235 -17.92 4.94 1.71
C GLN A 235 -17.52 5.30 0.28
N PHE A 236 -16.83 6.44 0.13
CA PHE A 236 -16.30 6.89 -1.16
C PHE A 236 -14.83 7.24 -0.99
N ASN A 237 -13.96 6.51 -1.69
CA ASN A 237 -12.52 6.76 -1.71
C ASN A 237 -12.07 7.04 -3.14
N ILE A 238 -11.31 8.11 -3.35
CA ILE A 238 -10.79 8.47 -4.67
C ILE A 238 -9.27 8.63 -4.63
N SER A 239 -8.59 7.90 -5.51
CA SER A 239 -7.15 7.95 -5.66
C SER A 239 -6.78 8.69 -6.94
N LEU A 240 -6.20 9.88 -6.78
CA LEU A 240 -5.62 10.63 -7.90
C LEU A 240 -4.45 9.87 -8.54
N LEU A 241 -3.67 9.16 -7.71
CA LEU A 241 -2.48 8.44 -8.16
C LEU A 241 -2.83 7.22 -9.01
N ALA A 242 -3.93 6.55 -8.68
CA ALA A 242 -4.40 5.38 -9.41
C ALA A 242 -5.44 5.71 -10.50
N GLU A 243 -5.80 6.98 -10.66
CA GLU A 243 -6.90 7.45 -11.55
C GLU A 243 -8.19 6.64 -11.34
N ARG A 244 -8.52 6.33 -10.08
CA ARG A 244 -9.62 5.42 -9.70
C ARG A 244 -10.43 5.93 -8.52
N ALA A 245 -11.71 5.61 -8.49
CA ALA A 245 -12.57 5.71 -7.31
C ALA A 245 -13.05 4.32 -6.88
N VAL A 246 -13.11 4.09 -5.58
CA VAL A 246 -13.70 2.92 -4.95
C VAL A 246 -14.90 3.40 -4.15
N VAL A 247 -16.09 2.93 -4.50
CA VAL A 247 -17.35 3.34 -3.92
C VAL A 247 -18.03 2.13 -3.32
N MET A 248 -18.26 2.17 -2.01
CA MET A 248 -19.10 1.21 -1.32
C MET A 248 -20.51 1.77 -1.23
N HIS A 249 -21.47 1.07 -1.81
CA HIS A 249 -22.84 1.54 -1.93
C HIS A 249 -23.87 0.41 -1.77
N ASP A 250 -25.08 0.77 -1.39
CA ASP A 250 -26.23 -0.15 -1.40
C ASP A 250 -26.81 -0.19 -2.82
N PRO A 251 -26.71 -1.33 -3.54
CA PRO A 251 -27.13 -1.44 -4.94
C PRO A 251 -28.64 -1.26 -5.13
N LEU A 252 -29.44 -1.31 -4.06
CA LEU A 252 -30.88 -1.02 -4.10
C LEU A 252 -31.17 0.48 -4.12
N GLN A 253 -30.23 1.31 -3.64
CA GLN A 253 -30.40 2.76 -3.54
C GLN A 253 -29.58 3.51 -4.60
N LEU A 254 -28.41 2.99 -4.96
CA LEU A 254 -27.50 3.59 -5.92
C LEU A 254 -26.92 2.49 -6.81
N THR A 255 -27.09 2.57 -8.14
CA THR A 255 -26.53 1.56 -9.04
C THR A 255 -25.12 1.93 -9.51
N ALA A 256 -24.32 0.94 -9.92
CA ALA A 256 -22.96 1.19 -10.42
C ALA A 256 -22.93 2.16 -11.62
N ASP A 257 -23.93 2.10 -12.49
CA ASP A 257 -24.06 3.00 -13.65
C ASP A 257 -24.42 4.43 -13.22
N GLN A 258 -25.28 4.60 -12.21
CA GLN A 258 -25.57 5.92 -11.63
C GLN A 258 -24.34 6.56 -10.99
N ILE A 259 -23.42 5.75 -10.46
CA ILE A 259 -22.14 6.26 -9.94
C ILE A 259 -21.26 6.77 -11.09
N VAL A 260 -21.21 6.06 -12.21
CA VAL A 260 -20.51 6.53 -13.43
C VAL A 260 -21.13 7.83 -13.93
N GLU A 261 -22.45 7.88 -14.08
CA GLU A 261 -23.18 9.06 -14.52
C GLU A 261 -22.92 10.25 -13.59
N THR A 262 -22.92 10.02 -12.28
CA THR A 262 -22.59 11.08 -11.29
C THR A 262 -21.16 11.60 -11.47
N ILE A 263 -20.19 10.76 -11.85
CA ILE A 263 -18.81 11.18 -12.12
C ILE A 263 -18.73 11.94 -13.46
N GLU A 264 -19.44 11.47 -14.48
CA GLU A 264 -19.53 12.11 -15.81
C GLU A 264 -20.24 13.46 -15.76
N ASP A 265 -21.25 13.62 -14.90
CA ASP A 265 -21.93 14.89 -14.62
C ASP A 265 -21.01 15.90 -13.95
N ARG A 266 -20.03 15.43 -13.18
CA ARG A 266 -18.93 16.27 -12.68
C ARG A 266 -17.87 16.54 -13.74
N GLY A 267 -18.03 15.96 -14.93
CA GLY A 267 -17.29 16.22 -16.15
C GLY A 267 -16.01 15.39 -16.31
N PHE A 268 -15.94 14.24 -15.63
CA PHE A 268 -14.83 13.30 -15.77
C PHE A 268 -15.32 12.03 -16.46
N ASP A 269 -14.59 11.55 -17.45
CA ASP A 269 -14.94 10.30 -18.13
C ASP A 269 -14.73 9.13 -17.14
N ALA A 270 -15.73 8.27 -16.98
CA ALA A 270 -15.70 7.21 -15.97
C ALA A 270 -16.01 5.84 -16.59
N LYS A 271 -15.29 4.81 -16.15
CA LYS A 271 -15.49 3.44 -16.61
C LYS A 271 -15.43 2.46 -15.45
N ILE A 272 -16.44 1.61 -15.34
CA ILE A 272 -16.48 0.55 -14.32
C ILE A 272 -15.35 -0.45 -14.61
N ILE A 273 -14.49 -0.68 -13.62
CA ILE A 273 -13.43 -1.70 -13.67
C ILE A 273 -13.97 -2.99 -13.07
N SER A 274 -14.57 -2.89 -11.89
CA SER A 274 -15.10 -4.03 -11.14
C SER A 274 -16.23 -3.59 -10.22
N SER A 275 -17.16 -4.50 -9.96
CA SER A 275 -18.25 -4.35 -9.01
C SER A 275 -18.34 -5.66 -8.25
N ALA A 276 -18.00 -5.66 -6.96
CA ALA A 276 -17.96 -6.85 -6.11
C ALA A 276 -18.86 -6.65 -4.89
N GLU A 277 -19.65 -7.66 -4.53
CA GLU A 277 -20.49 -7.62 -3.32
C GLU A 277 -19.64 -7.77 -2.06
N GLU A 278 -19.76 -6.82 -1.12
CA GLU A 278 -19.21 -6.97 0.22
C GLU A 278 -20.20 -7.75 1.08
N GLY A 279 -19.84 -8.99 1.36
CA GLY A 279 -20.74 -10.01 1.93
C GLY A 279 -20.37 -11.41 1.48
N VAL A 280 -19.64 -11.54 0.37
CA VAL A 280 -18.63 -12.60 0.28
C VAL A 280 -17.45 -12.11 1.12
N GLN A 281 -17.59 -12.20 2.45
CA GLN A 281 -16.48 -12.80 3.16
C GLN A 281 -16.09 -13.98 2.29
N ALA A 282 -14.82 -14.07 1.90
CA ALA A 282 -14.28 -15.38 1.67
C ALA A 282 -14.60 -16.15 2.96
N SER A 283 -15.76 -16.81 3.02
CA SER A 283 -15.80 -18.14 3.59
C SER A 283 -14.53 -18.75 3.03
N SER A 284 -13.63 -19.14 3.91
CA SER A 284 -12.28 -19.66 3.64
C SER A 284 -12.20 -20.76 2.57
N GLU A 285 -13.33 -21.08 1.96
CA GLU A 285 -13.59 -22.09 0.97
C GLU A 285 -13.57 -21.57 -0.47
N GLN A 286 -13.97 -20.33 -0.84
CA GLN A 286 -14.07 -19.89 -2.26
C GLN A 286 -13.17 -18.68 -2.61
N ALA A 287 -12.35 -18.82 -3.65
CA ALA A 287 -11.46 -17.78 -4.16
C ALA A 287 -11.62 -17.59 -5.68
N THR A 288 -11.70 -16.33 -6.12
CA THR A 288 -11.72 -15.97 -7.55
C THR A 288 -10.32 -15.55 -8.01
N VAL A 289 -9.80 -16.22 -9.03
CA VAL A 289 -8.50 -15.93 -9.62
C VAL A 289 -8.65 -15.48 -11.05
N HIS A 290 -7.92 -14.43 -11.42
CA HIS A 290 -7.84 -13.97 -12.79
C HIS A 290 -6.59 -14.54 -13.46
N LEU A 291 -6.76 -15.15 -14.63
CA LEU A 291 -5.67 -15.69 -15.44
C LEU A 291 -5.59 -14.92 -16.76
N LYS A 292 -4.39 -14.59 -17.21
CA LYS A 292 -4.12 -14.21 -18.61
C LYS A 292 -3.84 -15.49 -19.38
N LEU A 293 -4.64 -15.74 -20.41
CA LEU A 293 -4.51 -16.90 -21.27
C LEU A 293 -3.71 -16.54 -22.52
N TYR A 294 -2.91 -17.47 -23.01
CA TYR A 294 -2.10 -17.32 -24.21
C TYR A 294 -2.22 -18.57 -25.08
N GLY A 295 -2.22 -18.37 -26.40
CA GLY A 295 -2.35 -19.46 -27.38
C GLY A 295 -3.79 -19.75 -27.82
N ILE A 296 -4.79 -19.03 -27.29
CA ILE A 296 -6.18 -19.15 -27.75
C ILE A 296 -6.34 -18.37 -29.06
N SER A 297 -6.58 -19.08 -30.16
CA SER A 297 -6.65 -18.51 -31.51
C SER A 297 -8.09 -18.22 -31.97
N SER A 298 -9.09 -18.85 -31.37
CA SER A 298 -10.51 -18.69 -31.74
C SER A 298 -11.43 -18.57 -30.52
N PRO A 299 -12.62 -17.95 -30.68
CA PRO A 299 -13.64 -17.91 -29.63
C PRO A 299 -14.20 -19.30 -29.30
N GLU A 300 -14.19 -20.23 -30.25
CA GLU A 300 -14.61 -21.63 -30.04
C GLU A 300 -13.65 -22.35 -29.09
N SER A 301 -12.33 -22.21 -29.30
CA SER A 301 -11.31 -22.74 -28.39
C SER A 301 -11.39 -22.12 -26.98
N ALA A 302 -11.84 -20.87 -26.87
CA ALA A 302 -12.08 -20.23 -25.57
C ALA A 302 -13.27 -20.88 -24.84
N GLU A 303 -14.31 -21.26 -25.57
CA GLU A 303 -15.49 -21.94 -25.04
C GLU A 303 -15.19 -23.39 -24.64
N ASP A 304 -14.40 -24.11 -25.45
CA ASP A 304 -13.92 -25.46 -25.12
C ASP A 304 -13.13 -25.46 -23.82
N LEU A 305 -12.21 -24.50 -23.66
CA LEU A 305 -11.45 -24.33 -22.43
C LEU A 305 -12.36 -23.96 -21.24
N ARG A 306 -13.39 -23.14 -21.46
CA ARG A 306 -14.37 -22.78 -20.43
C ARG A 306 -15.11 -24.01 -19.92
N VAL A 307 -15.57 -24.88 -20.84
CA VAL A 307 -16.26 -26.14 -20.51
C VAL A 307 -15.31 -27.10 -19.81
N LEU A 308 -14.07 -27.24 -20.28
CA LEU A 308 -13.05 -28.09 -19.66
C LEU A 308 -12.79 -27.68 -18.20
N LEU A 309 -12.60 -26.39 -17.95
CA LEU A 309 -12.39 -25.87 -16.60
C LEU A 309 -13.65 -25.99 -15.73
N GLN A 310 -14.85 -25.76 -16.29
CA GLN A 310 -16.10 -25.92 -15.53
C GLN A 310 -16.35 -27.36 -15.09
N ASN A 311 -15.84 -28.35 -15.83
CA ASN A 311 -15.93 -29.77 -15.49
C ASN A 311 -14.93 -30.22 -14.42
N LEU A 312 -13.99 -29.37 -14.00
CA LEU A 312 -13.06 -29.70 -12.92
C LEU A 312 -13.76 -29.63 -11.57
N ASN A 313 -13.64 -30.71 -10.79
CA ASN A 313 -14.15 -30.74 -9.42
C ASN A 313 -13.47 -29.64 -8.58
N GLY A 314 -14.30 -28.81 -7.93
CA GLY A 314 -13.86 -27.68 -7.13
C GLY A 314 -13.97 -26.33 -7.83
N ILE A 315 -14.26 -26.26 -9.13
CA ILE A 315 -14.50 -24.99 -9.83
C ILE A 315 -16.00 -24.65 -9.81
N THR A 316 -16.35 -23.46 -9.32
CA THR A 316 -17.75 -23.01 -9.18
C THR A 316 -18.21 -22.24 -10.42
N SER A 317 -17.36 -21.39 -10.98
CA SER A 317 -17.69 -20.60 -12.17
C SER A 317 -16.43 -20.24 -12.95
N VAL A 318 -16.54 -20.27 -14.29
CA VAL A 318 -15.45 -19.86 -15.20
C VAL A 318 -16.01 -18.88 -16.22
N THR A 319 -15.37 -17.73 -16.37
CA THR A 319 -15.69 -16.76 -17.42
C THR A 319 -14.43 -16.45 -18.20
N ILE A 320 -14.45 -16.65 -19.51
CA ILE A 320 -13.32 -16.36 -20.40
C ILE A 320 -13.71 -15.25 -21.35
N ASN A 321 -12.95 -14.16 -21.35
CA ASN A 321 -13.11 -13.04 -22.27
C ASN A 321 -12.02 -13.11 -23.35
N PHE A 322 -12.38 -13.59 -24.53
CA PHE A 322 -11.49 -13.73 -25.69
C PHE A 322 -10.87 -12.40 -26.14
N ALA A 323 -11.63 -11.30 -26.12
CA ALA A 323 -11.12 -9.99 -26.56
C ALA A 323 -9.96 -9.47 -25.69
N THR A 324 -9.95 -9.83 -24.41
CA THR A 324 -8.89 -9.43 -23.47
C THR A 324 -7.92 -10.55 -23.12
N MET A 325 -8.15 -11.76 -23.64
CA MET A 325 -7.42 -12.98 -23.31
C MET A 325 -7.33 -13.21 -21.79
N ARG A 326 -8.44 -13.02 -21.08
CA ARG A 326 -8.52 -13.17 -19.61
C ARG A 326 -9.58 -14.19 -19.20
N ALA A 327 -9.24 -15.05 -18.25
CA ALA A 327 -10.19 -15.87 -17.52
C ALA A 327 -10.40 -15.33 -16.10
N ALA A 328 -11.63 -15.41 -15.60
CA ALA A 328 -11.96 -15.34 -14.19
C ALA A 328 -12.44 -16.73 -13.76
N VAL A 329 -11.72 -17.37 -12.83
CA VAL A 329 -11.98 -18.72 -12.34
C VAL A 329 -12.28 -18.63 -10.85
N THR A 330 -13.51 -18.91 -10.45
CA THR A 330 -13.89 -19.04 -9.04
C THR A 330 -13.80 -20.51 -8.65
N HIS A 331 -12.94 -20.82 -7.69
CA HIS A 331 -12.65 -22.18 -7.26
C HIS A 331 -12.71 -22.31 -5.74
N ILE A 332 -12.90 -23.54 -5.28
CA ILE A 332 -12.89 -23.89 -3.86
C ILE A 332 -11.47 -24.27 -3.46
N THR A 333 -10.78 -23.44 -2.67
CA THR A 333 -9.36 -23.59 -2.33
C THR A 333 -9.05 -24.90 -1.60
N ALA A 334 -10.02 -25.45 -0.88
CA ALA A 334 -9.88 -26.73 -0.18
C ALA A 334 -9.94 -27.97 -1.10
N GLN A 335 -10.48 -27.85 -2.32
CA GLN A 335 -10.69 -28.97 -3.24
C GLN A 335 -9.72 -28.97 -4.42
N ILE A 336 -9.42 -27.80 -4.97
CA ILE A 336 -8.50 -27.64 -6.11
C ILE A 336 -7.60 -26.43 -5.86
N GLY A 337 -6.29 -26.63 -5.99
CA GLY A 337 -5.31 -25.56 -5.87
C GLY A 337 -5.17 -24.77 -7.18
N LEU A 338 -4.66 -23.53 -7.09
CA LEU A 338 -4.38 -22.68 -8.25
C LEU A 338 -3.42 -23.36 -9.24
N ARG A 339 -2.44 -24.12 -8.73
CA ARG A 339 -1.51 -24.89 -9.56
C ARG A 339 -2.24 -25.89 -10.45
N ALA A 340 -3.20 -26.63 -9.90
CA ALA A 340 -3.96 -27.62 -10.65
C ALA A 340 -4.82 -26.99 -11.75
N VAL A 341 -5.37 -25.79 -11.51
CA VAL A 341 -6.10 -25.02 -12.53
C VAL A 341 -5.16 -24.62 -13.67
N VAL A 342 -3.98 -24.06 -13.37
CA VAL A 342 -3.00 -23.67 -14.40
C VAL A 342 -2.49 -24.88 -15.17
N GLU A 343 -2.20 -26.00 -14.51
CA GLU A 343 -1.81 -27.25 -15.16
C GLU A 343 -2.90 -27.82 -16.06
N ALA A 344 -4.18 -27.66 -15.70
CA ALA A 344 -5.29 -28.07 -16.56
C ALA A 344 -5.35 -27.24 -17.85
N VAL A 345 -5.04 -25.94 -17.76
CA VAL A 345 -4.92 -25.07 -18.94
C VAL A 345 -3.70 -25.47 -19.78
N GLU A 346 -2.55 -25.74 -19.16
CA GLU A 346 -1.34 -26.22 -19.85
C GLU A 346 -1.55 -27.57 -20.54
N LYS A 347 -2.26 -28.50 -19.90
CA LYS A 347 -2.64 -29.79 -20.49
C LYS A 347 -3.59 -29.66 -21.68
N ALA A 348 -4.40 -28.60 -21.72
CA ALA A 348 -5.25 -28.28 -22.86
C ALA A 348 -4.46 -27.63 -24.02
N GLY A 349 -3.14 -27.41 -23.87
CA GLY A 349 -2.27 -26.83 -24.89
C GLY A 349 -2.19 -25.30 -24.85
N TYR A 350 -2.70 -24.66 -23.80
CA TYR A 350 -2.69 -23.20 -23.63
C TYR A 350 -1.79 -22.79 -22.47
N ASN A 351 -1.20 -21.60 -22.53
CA ASN A 351 -0.41 -21.07 -21.41
C ASN A 351 -1.27 -20.14 -20.57
N ALA A 352 -1.23 -20.28 -19.24
CA ALA A 352 -1.89 -19.38 -18.31
C ALA A 352 -0.87 -18.71 -17.38
N LEU A 353 -0.97 -17.39 -17.24
CA LEU A 353 -0.26 -16.63 -16.22
C LEU A 353 -1.27 -16.08 -15.22
N VAL A 354 -0.94 -16.12 -13.94
CA VAL A 354 -1.78 -15.52 -12.91
C VAL A 354 -1.74 -14.00 -13.13
N ALA A 355 -2.90 -13.42 -13.38
CA ALA A 355 -3.06 -12.00 -13.53
C ALA A 355 -3.32 -11.43 -12.14
N ASP A 356 -2.29 -11.42 -11.28
CA ASP A 356 -2.43 -10.74 -10.01
C ASP A 356 -2.66 -9.26 -10.27
N THR A 357 -3.83 -8.81 -9.82
CA THR A 357 -4.35 -7.45 -10.01
C THR A 357 -3.50 -6.41 -9.29
N ASP A 358 -2.62 -6.82 -8.36
CA ASP A 358 -1.87 -5.90 -7.50
C ASP A 358 -0.37 -5.86 -7.86
N ASP A 359 0.29 -6.99 -8.11
CA ASP A 359 1.76 -7.03 -8.35
C ASP A 359 2.15 -6.59 -9.77
N ASN A 360 1.41 -7.02 -10.78
CA ASN A 360 1.59 -6.50 -12.15
C ASN A 360 1.27 -5.01 -12.21
N ASN A 361 0.30 -4.53 -11.42
CA ASN A 361 -0.05 -3.12 -11.37
C ASN A 361 1.05 -2.28 -10.71
N ALA A 362 1.70 -2.74 -9.64
CA ALA A 362 2.77 -1.98 -8.99
C ALA A 362 4.03 -1.84 -9.86
N GLN A 363 4.42 -2.90 -10.58
CA GLN A 363 5.53 -2.82 -11.53
C GLN A 363 5.18 -1.96 -12.75
N LEU A 364 3.98 -2.14 -13.32
CA LEU A 364 3.49 -1.30 -14.41
C LEU A 364 3.33 0.17 -13.98
N GLU A 365 2.91 0.44 -12.74
CA GLU A 365 2.79 1.78 -12.17
C GLU A 365 4.16 2.42 -11.94
N SER A 366 5.14 1.66 -11.45
CA SER A 366 6.54 2.11 -11.34
C SER A 366 7.14 2.44 -12.71
N LEU A 367 6.87 1.61 -13.71
CA LEU A 367 7.28 1.82 -15.10
C LEU A 367 6.55 3.01 -15.74
N ALA A 368 5.25 3.16 -15.50
CA ALA A 368 4.45 4.29 -15.96
C ALA A 368 4.95 5.60 -15.35
N LYS A 369 5.24 5.63 -14.04
CA LYS A 369 5.87 6.78 -13.36
C LYS A 369 7.24 7.10 -13.94
N THR A 370 8.05 6.08 -14.25
CA THR A 370 9.36 6.28 -14.87
C THR A 370 9.24 6.86 -16.27
N LYS A 371 8.28 6.37 -17.07
CA LYS A 371 7.94 6.91 -18.39
C LYS A 371 7.46 8.36 -18.29
N GLU A 372 6.60 8.67 -17.33
CA GLU A 372 6.10 10.03 -17.10
C GLU A 372 7.25 10.99 -16.76
N ILE A 373 8.19 10.59 -15.89
CA ILE A 373 9.39 11.36 -15.56
C ILE A 373 10.25 11.60 -16.81
N GLN A 374 10.40 10.58 -17.67
CA GLN A 374 11.14 10.72 -18.93
C GLN A 374 10.42 11.65 -19.92
N ASP A 375 9.09 11.60 -20.00
CA ASP A 375 8.29 12.49 -20.83
C ASP A 375 8.44 13.95 -20.39
N TRP A 376 8.35 14.22 -19.08
CA TRP A 376 8.59 15.56 -18.53
C TRP A 376 10.04 16.02 -18.77
N LYS A 377 11.03 15.12 -18.64
CA LYS A 377 12.43 15.41 -18.96
C LYS A 377 12.64 15.72 -20.44
N ARG A 378 11.94 15.00 -21.34
CA ARG A 378 11.97 15.23 -22.78
C ARG A 378 11.32 16.57 -23.12
N CYS A 379 10.14 16.85 -22.57
CA CYS A 379 9.47 18.13 -22.73
C CYS A 379 10.34 19.28 -22.23
N PHE A 380 10.96 19.16 -21.05
CA PHE A 380 11.88 20.17 -20.53
C PHE A 380 13.06 20.40 -21.49
N ARG A 381 13.70 19.33 -21.96
CA ARG A 381 14.84 19.43 -22.89
C ARG A 381 14.45 20.10 -24.20
N VAL A 382 13.32 19.71 -24.78
CA VAL A 382 12.79 20.33 -26.01
C VAL A 382 12.46 21.79 -25.77
N SER A 383 11.78 22.12 -24.66
CA SER A 383 11.46 23.51 -24.28
C SER A 383 12.73 24.36 -24.15
N LEU A 384 13.75 23.82 -23.49
CA LEU A 384 15.03 24.49 -23.27
C LEU A 384 15.76 24.79 -24.57
N THR A 385 15.74 23.86 -25.54
CA THR A 385 16.34 24.05 -26.87
C THR A 385 15.75 25.25 -27.61
N PHE A 386 14.46 25.53 -27.44
CA PHE A 386 13.79 26.69 -28.06
C PHE A 386 13.85 27.96 -27.18
N ALA A 387 13.78 27.82 -25.85
CA ALA A 387 13.78 28.94 -24.92
C ALA A 387 15.13 29.65 -24.83
N VAL A 388 16.25 28.91 -24.83
CA VAL A 388 17.60 29.51 -24.75
C VAL A 388 17.88 30.46 -25.93
N PRO A 389 17.65 30.08 -27.21
CA PRO A 389 17.77 31.01 -28.33
C PRO A 389 16.87 32.25 -28.19
N VAL A 390 15.61 32.09 -27.77
CA VAL A 390 14.70 33.23 -27.56
C VAL A 390 15.27 34.18 -26.52
N PHE A 391 15.78 33.68 -25.40
CA PHE A 391 16.42 34.49 -24.36
C PHE A 391 17.69 35.18 -24.83
N LEU A 392 18.50 34.50 -25.66
CA LEU A 392 19.70 35.09 -26.22
C LEU A 392 19.36 36.27 -27.15
N ILE A 393 18.36 36.10 -28.01
CA ILE A 393 17.90 37.11 -28.99
C ILE A 393 17.18 38.29 -28.32
N SER A 394 16.34 38.02 -27.33
CA SER A 394 15.50 39.04 -26.68
C SER A 394 16.21 39.81 -25.57
N MET A 395 17.15 39.20 -24.85
CA MET A 395 17.73 39.78 -23.64
C MET A 395 19.26 39.83 -23.64
N PHE A 396 19.95 38.73 -24.00
CA PHE A 396 21.41 38.65 -23.83
C PHE A 396 22.20 39.46 -24.87
N PHE A 397 21.93 39.29 -26.16
CA PHE A 397 22.65 40.01 -27.22
C PHE A 397 22.46 41.53 -27.15
N PRO A 398 21.23 42.06 -26.93
CA PRO A 398 21.03 43.51 -26.81
C PRO A 398 21.75 44.14 -25.60
N MET A 399 22.00 43.37 -24.54
CA MET A 399 22.57 43.88 -23.29
C MET A 399 24.09 43.71 -23.20
N PHE A 400 24.64 42.57 -23.63
CA PHE A 400 26.05 42.22 -23.43
C PHE A 400 26.91 42.28 -24.70
N LEU A 401 26.33 42.06 -25.89
CA LEU A 401 27.08 42.00 -27.16
C LEU A 401 26.34 42.81 -28.24
N PRO A 402 26.29 44.15 -28.13
CA PRO A 402 25.52 45.00 -29.04
C PRO A 402 26.00 44.93 -30.50
N PHE A 403 27.22 44.43 -30.76
CA PHE A 403 27.76 44.22 -32.11
C PHE A 403 27.24 42.96 -32.81
N LEU A 404 26.59 42.04 -32.08
CA LEU A 404 26.00 40.78 -32.57
C LEU A 404 24.46 40.84 -32.59
N ASP A 405 23.85 42.03 -32.48
CA ASP A 405 22.40 42.18 -32.45
C ASP A 405 21.74 41.95 -33.83
N ILE A 406 21.57 40.69 -34.18
CA ILE A 406 20.81 40.21 -35.34
C ILE A 406 19.35 40.70 -35.27
N GLY A 407 18.85 41.05 -34.07
CA GLY A 407 17.49 41.51 -33.84
C GLY A 407 17.18 42.91 -34.35
N SER A 408 18.20 43.76 -34.54
CA SER A 408 18.06 45.13 -35.05
C SER A 408 18.02 45.23 -36.58
N ILE A 409 18.06 44.10 -37.31
CA ILE A 409 17.98 44.06 -38.77
C ILE A 409 16.52 44.23 -39.22
N LYS A 410 16.25 45.31 -39.97
CA LYS A 410 14.95 45.56 -40.59
C LYS A 410 14.73 44.58 -41.75
N LEU A 411 13.61 43.88 -41.76
CA LEU A 411 13.25 43.01 -42.87
C LEU A 411 12.81 43.86 -44.07
N PRO A 412 13.35 43.63 -45.29
CA PRO A 412 13.04 44.46 -46.45
C PRO A 412 11.65 44.18 -47.06
N ILE A 413 10.98 43.09 -46.65
CA ILE A 413 9.75 42.59 -47.29
C ILE A 413 8.48 43.26 -46.73
N ILE A 414 8.49 43.74 -45.47
CA ILE A 414 7.35 44.44 -44.83
C ILE A 414 7.89 45.57 -43.94
N PRO A 415 7.54 46.85 -44.19
CA PRO A 415 7.95 47.96 -43.33
C PRO A 415 7.33 47.81 -41.93
N GLY A 416 8.17 47.91 -40.88
CA GLY A 416 7.74 47.84 -39.47
C GLY A 416 8.01 46.51 -38.75
N LEU A 417 8.54 45.48 -39.44
CA LEU A 417 8.91 44.19 -38.86
C LEU A 417 10.42 44.02 -38.68
N TRP A 418 10.80 43.49 -37.52
CA TRP A 418 12.19 43.24 -37.12
C TRP A 418 12.48 41.75 -37.16
N LEU A 419 13.64 41.36 -37.71
CA LEU A 419 14.02 39.96 -37.86
C LEU A 419 14.04 39.21 -36.51
N GLY A 420 14.49 39.87 -35.45
CA GLY A 420 14.52 39.29 -34.11
C GLY A 420 13.15 38.90 -33.56
N ASP A 421 12.12 39.73 -33.80
CA ASP A 421 10.78 39.49 -33.27
C ASP A 421 10.06 38.36 -34.03
N VAL A 422 10.29 38.26 -35.34
CA VAL A 422 9.79 37.14 -36.17
C VAL A 422 10.44 35.81 -35.78
N LEU A 423 11.76 35.81 -35.53
CA LEU A 423 12.46 34.62 -35.04
C LEU A 423 11.95 34.21 -33.65
N CYS A 424 11.71 35.19 -32.76
CA CYS A 424 11.14 34.92 -31.44
C CYS A 424 9.72 34.33 -31.55
N LEU A 425 8.87 34.84 -32.43
CA LEU A 425 7.53 34.28 -32.69
C LEU A 425 7.62 32.83 -33.16
N LEU A 426 8.49 32.54 -34.15
CA LEU A 426 8.65 31.21 -34.72
C LEU A 426 9.21 30.20 -33.71
N LEU A 427 10.16 30.60 -32.88
CA LEU A 427 10.73 29.76 -31.81
C LEU A 427 9.78 29.56 -30.63
N THR A 428 8.93 30.55 -30.33
CA THR A 428 8.00 30.50 -29.19
C THR A 428 6.75 29.69 -29.49
N THR A 429 6.28 29.67 -30.73
CA THR A 429 5.04 28.98 -31.14
C THR A 429 5.04 27.47 -30.81
N PRO A 430 6.11 26.68 -31.10
CA PRO A 430 6.19 25.27 -30.71
C PRO A 430 6.17 25.04 -29.20
N VAL A 431 6.75 25.94 -28.42
CA VAL A 431 6.73 25.83 -26.95
C VAL A 431 5.33 26.15 -26.41
N GLN A 432 4.71 27.23 -26.91
CA GLN A 432 3.39 27.70 -26.49
C GLN A 432 2.27 26.69 -26.81
N PHE A 433 2.21 26.21 -28.05
CA PHE A 433 1.10 25.36 -28.52
C PHE A 433 1.46 23.88 -28.66
N GLY A 434 2.75 23.52 -28.63
CA GLY A 434 3.19 22.12 -28.60
C GLY A 434 3.26 21.61 -27.17
N ILE A 435 4.26 22.08 -26.41
CA ILE A 435 4.46 21.67 -25.00
C ILE A 435 3.33 22.23 -24.12
N GLY A 436 2.97 23.50 -24.34
CA GLY A 436 1.93 24.17 -23.57
C GLY A 436 0.53 23.59 -23.77
N ARG A 437 0.26 22.83 -24.84
CA ARG A 437 -1.05 22.19 -25.12
C ARG A 437 -1.59 21.42 -23.93
N ARG A 438 -0.72 20.74 -23.18
CA ARG A 438 -1.09 19.99 -21.97
C ARG A 438 -1.75 20.91 -20.92
N PHE A 439 -1.17 22.09 -20.69
CA PHE A 439 -1.72 23.07 -19.76
C PHE A 439 -3.03 23.68 -20.27
N TYR A 440 -3.17 23.92 -21.58
CA TYR A 440 -4.43 24.40 -22.16
C TYR A 440 -5.59 23.42 -21.95
N ILE A 441 -5.37 22.13 -22.20
CA ILE A 441 -6.40 21.08 -22.01
C ILE A 441 -6.80 21.01 -20.54
N SER A 442 -5.82 20.97 -19.63
CA SER A 442 -6.05 20.93 -18.18
C SER A 442 -6.77 22.18 -17.67
N ALA A 443 -6.35 23.36 -18.09
CA ALA A 443 -7.00 24.64 -17.73
C ALA A 443 -8.44 24.71 -18.24
N PHE A 444 -8.71 24.27 -19.48
CA PHE A 444 -10.05 24.28 -20.04
C PHE A 444 -11.00 23.35 -19.28
N ARG A 445 -10.55 22.12 -18.98
CA ARG A 445 -11.30 21.19 -18.11
C ARG A 445 -11.56 21.82 -16.74
N SER A 446 -10.51 22.30 -16.07
CA SER A 446 -10.58 22.93 -14.76
C SER A 446 -11.59 24.08 -14.67
N ILE A 447 -11.69 24.93 -15.71
CA ILE A 447 -12.69 26.00 -15.78
C ILE A 447 -14.10 25.43 -15.96
N ARG A 448 -14.27 24.41 -16.81
CA ARG A 448 -15.56 23.74 -17.02
C ARG A 448 -16.11 23.13 -15.73
N HIS A 449 -15.25 22.60 -14.87
CA HIS A 449 -15.64 22.00 -13.58
C HIS A 449 -15.78 23.00 -12.42
N GLY A 450 -15.65 24.31 -12.67
CA GLY A 450 -15.82 25.35 -11.64
C GLY A 450 -14.71 25.40 -10.58
N SER A 451 -13.59 24.71 -10.79
CA SER A 451 -12.46 24.64 -9.86
C SER A 451 -11.18 25.15 -10.54
N PRO A 452 -10.91 26.47 -10.58
CA PRO A 452 -9.76 27.01 -11.29
C PRO A 452 -8.44 26.57 -10.63
N THR A 453 -7.60 25.90 -11.42
CA THR A 453 -6.33 25.30 -10.97
C THR A 453 -5.12 26.16 -11.35
N MET A 454 -3.93 25.76 -10.90
CA MET A 454 -2.66 26.37 -11.28
C MET A 454 -2.51 26.53 -12.80
N ASP A 455 -2.92 25.53 -13.58
CA ASP A 455 -2.75 25.53 -15.03
C ASP A 455 -3.55 26.68 -15.68
N VAL A 456 -4.63 27.14 -15.06
CA VAL A 456 -5.40 28.32 -15.50
C VAL A 456 -4.56 29.60 -15.40
N LEU A 457 -3.83 29.80 -14.30
CA LEU A 457 -2.95 30.97 -14.12
C LEU A 457 -1.81 30.96 -15.14
N VAL A 458 -1.23 29.78 -15.38
CA VAL A 458 -0.13 29.58 -16.33
C VAL A 458 -0.59 29.89 -17.76
N VAL A 459 -1.72 29.33 -18.16
CA VAL A 459 -2.30 29.58 -19.50
C VAL A 459 -2.65 31.05 -19.65
N LEU A 460 -3.35 31.65 -18.68
CA LEU A 460 -3.70 33.07 -18.74
C LEU A 460 -2.47 33.98 -18.89
N GLY A 461 -1.43 33.77 -18.07
CA GLY A 461 -0.21 34.58 -18.11
C GLY A 461 0.60 34.42 -19.40
N THR A 462 0.78 33.18 -19.86
CA THR A 462 1.56 32.89 -21.08
C THR A 462 0.81 33.28 -22.34
N SER A 463 -0.50 32.99 -22.44
CA SER A 463 -1.34 33.45 -23.55
C SER A 463 -1.39 34.97 -23.62
N ALA A 464 -1.55 35.67 -22.49
CA ALA A 464 -1.55 37.13 -22.47
C ALA A 464 -0.23 37.70 -23.02
N ALA A 465 0.92 37.18 -22.59
CA ALA A 465 2.23 37.59 -23.10
C ALA A 465 2.39 37.32 -24.61
N PHE A 466 1.95 36.15 -25.08
CA PHE A 466 2.08 35.74 -26.48
C PHE A 466 1.18 36.56 -27.41
N PHE A 467 -0.13 36.60 -27.15
CA PHE A 467 -1.08 37.32 -28.00
C PHE A 467 -0.85 38.83 -28.00
N PHE A 468 -0.43 39.38 -26.86
CA PHE A 468 -0.05 40.78 -26.77
C PHE A 468 1.19 41.09 -27.63
N SER A 469 2.21 40.22 -27.63
CA SER A 469 3.39 40.38 -28.48
C SER A 469 3.03 40.31 -29.97
N CYS A 470 2.13 39.40 -30.35
CA CYS A 470 1.57 39.36 -31.71
C CYS A 470 0.83 40.65 -32.06
N ALA A 471 -0.01 41.16 -31.16
CA ALA A 471 -0.72 42.42 -31.37
C ALA A 471 0.23 43.61 -31.50
N ALA A 472 1.29 43.69 -30.70
CA ALA A 472 2.32 44.74 -30.81
C ALA A 472 3.06 44.70 -32.15
N MET A 473 3.37 43.49 -32.66
CA MET A 473 3.92 43.32 -34.01
C MET A 473 2.94 43.82 -35.08
N ILE A 474 1.65 43.47 -34.96
CA ILE A 474 0.60 43.90 -35.91
C ILE A 474 0.44 45.43 -35.90
N VAL A 475 0.42 46.07 -34.72
CA VAL A 475 0.31 47.53 -34.59
C VAL A 475 1.52 48.24 -35.21
N SER A 476 2.72 47.66 -35.09
CA SER A 476 3.95 48.17 -35.72
C SER A 476 3.91 48.09 -37.27
N ILE A 477 3.11 47.19 -37.84
CA ILE A 477 2.88 47.10 -39.29
C ILE A 477 1.92 48.22 -39.75
N PHE A 478 0.86 48.49 -38.99
CA PHE A 478 -0.14 49.51 -39.35
C PHE A 478 0.26 50.95 -38.99
N THR A 479 1.11 51.12 -37.97
CA THR A 479 1.56 52.42 -37.47
C THR A 479 3.07 52.51 -37.63
N ALA A 480 3.53 53.33 -38.57
CA ALA A 480 4.96 53.50 -38.84
C ALA A 480 5.67 54.29 -37.71
N GLN A 481 5.89 53.66 -36.57
CA GLN A 481 6.75 54.18 -35.51
C GLN A 481 8.21 53.78 -35.78
N HIS A 482 9.15 54.69 -35.53
CA HIS A 482 10.58 54.48 -35.82
C HIS A 482 11.32 53.58 -34.81
N THR A 483 10.63 53.10 -33.76
CA THR A 483 11.20 52.31 -32.65
C THR A 483 10.74 50.84 -32.68
N ARG A 484 11.61 49.92 -32.27
CA ARG A 484 11.31 48.48 -32.17
C ARG A 484 10.14 48.20 -31.22
N PRO A 485 9.15 47.37 -31.58
CA PRO A 485 8.07 47.01 -30.67
C PRO A 485 8.63 46.23 -29.49
N ALA A 486 8.21 46.58 -28.28
CA ALA A 486 8.63 45.89 -27.06
C ALA A 486 7.87 44.56 -26.93
N THR A 487 8.30 43.52 -27.64
CA THR A 487 7.73 42.17 -27.56
C THR A 487 8.14 41.47 -26.26
N THR A 488 7.31 40.54 -25.77
CA THR A 488 7.53 39.76 -24.55
C THR A 488 7.41 38.25 -24.82
N PHE A 489 7.83 37.79 -25.99
CA PHE A 489 7.81 36.37 -26.35
C PHE A 489 8.66 35.53 -25.39
N ASP A 490 9.80 36.07 -24.98
CA ASP A 490 10.71 35.52 -23.97
C ASP A 490 10.00 35.15 -22.66
N THR A 491 9.09 36.00 -22.18
CA THR A 491 8.32 35.73 -20.97
C THR A 491 7.42 34.51 -21.14
N SER A 492 6.74 34.35 -22.28
CA SER A 492 5.89 33.20 -22.55
C SER A 492 6.70 31.89 -22.57
N THR A 493 7.79 31.86 -23.33
CA THR A 493 8.63 30.67 -23.54
C THR A 493 9.36 30.26 -22.26
N MET A 494 9.87 31.24 -21.50
CA MET A 494 10.60 30.97 -20.25
C MET A 494 9.68 30.52 -19.12
N LEU A 495 8.48 31.08 -19.02
CA LEU A 495 7.51 30.66 -18.00
C LEU A 495 7.12 29.20 -18.19
N ILE A 496 6.76 28.79 -19.42
CA ILE A 496 6.47 27.38 -19.73
C ILE A 496 7.68 26.51 -19.39
N THR A 497 8.89 26.93 -19.75
CA THR A 497 10.13 26.17 -19.50
C THR A 497 10.39 25.97 -18.00
N PHE A 498 10.21 27.01 -17.16
CA PHE A 498 10.39 26.91 -15.72
C PHE A 498 9.31 26.06 -15.04
N ILE A 499 8.06 26.13 -15.52
CA ILE A 499 6.96 25.32 -14.98
C ILE A 499 7.16 23.85 -15.34
N VAL A 500 7.56 23.55 -16.58
CA VAL A 500 7.92 22.19 -17.02
C VAL A 500 9.10 21.64 -16.22
N LEU A 501 10.11 22.48 -15.91
CA LEU A 501 11.20 22.11 -15.00
C LEU A 501 10.67 21.80 -13.59
N GLY A 502 9.77 22.63 -13.06
CA GLY A 502 9.11 22.40 -11.77
C GLY A 502 8.37 21.06 -11.71
N ARG A 503 7.54 20.76 -12.73
CA ARG A 503 6.82 19.47 -12.87
C ARG A 503 7.77 18.29 -13.02
N TYR A 504 8.86 18.44 -13.77
CA TYR A 504 9.90 17.41 -13.87
C TYR A 504 10.56 17.12 -12.51
N LEU A 505 10.94 18.15 -11.76
CA LEU A 505 11.55 17.99 -10.44
C LEU A 505 10.56 17.40 -9.43
N GLU A 506 9.30 17.82 -9.47
CA GLU A 506 8.19 17.24 -8.70
C GLU A 506 8.06 15.73 -8.94
N ASN A 507 7.92 15.33 -10.20
CA ASN A 507 7.71 13.92 -10.55
C ASN A 507 8.97 13.09 -10.32
N ASN A 508 10.16 13.65 -10.50
CA ASN A 508 11.41 12.98 -10.14
C ASN A 508 11.52 12.76 -8.62
N ALA A 509 11.12 13.73 -7.79
CA ALA A 509 11.08 13.56 -6.34
C ALA A 509 10.10 12.47 -5.92
N LYS A 510 8.89 12.44 -6.52
CA LYS A 510 7.89 11.37 -6.32
C LYS A 510 8.37 10.00 -6.84
N GLY A 511 9.16 9.96 -7.91
CA GLY A 511 9.70 8.71 -8.44
C GLY A 511 10.81 8.08 -7.57
N GLN A 512 11.61 8.90 -6.90
CA GLN A 512 12.71 8.42 -6.04
C GLN A 512 12.21 7.70 -4.78
N THR A 513 11.05 8.07 -4.27
CA THR A 513 10.41 7.42 -3.12
C THR A 513 9.75 6.10 -3.53
N SER A 514 9.13 6.02 -4.71
CA SER A 514 8.60 4.76 -5.26
C SER A 514 9.69 3.72 -5.57
N LYS A 515 10.94 4.13 -5.79
CA LYS A 515 12.08 3.20 -5.92
C LYS A 515 12.34 2.38 -4.65
N ALA A 516 12.11 2.96 -3.47
CA ALA A 516 12.27 2.22 -2.21
C ALA A 516 11.24 1.09 -2.10
N LEU A 517 9.99 1.38 -2.47
CA LEU A 517 8.92 0.38 -2.55
C LEU A 517 9.24 -0.71 -3.58
N SER A 518 9.72 -0.33 -4.77
CA SER A 518 10.12 -1.28 -5.81
C SER A 518 11.29 -2.18 -5.38
N ARG A 519 12.21 -1.69 -4.53
CA ARG A 519 13.27 -2.53 -3.95
C ARG A 519 12.71 -3.59 -3.01
N LEU A 520 11.72 -3.25 -2.18
CA LEU A 520 11.04 -4.22 -1.31
C LEU A 520 10.36 -5.32 -2.14
N MET A 521 9.71 -4.96 -3.25
CA MET A 521 9.07 -5.94 -4.14
C MET A 521 10.08 -6.84 -4.86
N SER A 522 11.29 -6.34 -5.14
CA SER A 522 12.37 -7.14 -5.75
C SER A 522 13.03 -8.15 -4.81
N LEU A 523 12.61 -8.19 -3.54
CA LEU A 523 13.12 -9.15 -2.56
C LEU A 523 12.49 -10.54 -2.74
N ALA A 524 11.26 -10.64 -3.27
CA ALA A 524 10.68 -11.93 -3.61
C ALA A 524 11.35 -12.51 -4.87
N PRO A 525 11.76 -13.79 -4.87
CA PRO A 525 12.20 -14.49 -6.09
C PRO A 525 11.00 -14.74 -7.02
N SER A 526 11.25 -14.84 -8.33
CA SER A 526 10.23 -15.14 -9.35
C SER A 526 9.92 -16.64 -9.50
N THR A 527 10.85 -17.50 -9.11
CA THR A 527 10.72 -18.95 -9.18
C THR A 527 11.20 -19.61 -7.88
N ALA A 528 10.66 -20.79 -7.60
CA ALA A 528 11.03 -21.63 -6.48
C ALA A 528 11.14 -23.09 -6.92
N SER A 529 12.06 -23.84 -6.32
CA SER A 529 12.16 -25.30 -6.52
C SER A 529 11.39 -26.03 -5.42
N ILE A 530 10.42 -26.85 -5.82
CA ILE A 530 9.60 -27.69 -4.93
C ILE A 530 9.82 -29.17 -5.22
N TYR A 531 9.50 -30.03 -4.26
CA TYR A 531 9.34 -31.46 -4.52
C TYR A 531 7.96 -31.74 -5.14
N ALA A 532 7.92 -32.63 -6.15
CA ALA A 532 6.68 -33.01 -6.83
C ALA A 532 5.67 -33.71 -5.90
N ASP A 533 6.14 -34.49 -4.92
CA ASP A 533 5.31 -35.09 -3.87
C ASP A 533 5.73 -34.57 -2.48
N PRO A 534 4.97 -33.61 -1.91
CA PRO A 534 5.29 -33.03 -0.61
C PRO A 534 5.06 -34.02 0.55
N ILE A 535 4.18 -35.01 0.40
CA ILE A 535 3.88 -35.99 1.46
C ILE A 535 5.01 -37.01 1.57
N ALA A 536 5.52 -37.48 0.44
CA ALA A 536 6.69 -38.37 0.42
C ALA A 536 7.94 -37.69 0.99
N ALA A 537 8.17 -36.42 0.63
CA ALA A 537 9.29 -35.64 1.15
C ALA A 537 9.17 -35.37 2.67
N ALA A 538 7.98 -35.03 3.18
CA ALA A 538 7.76 -34.85 4.62
C ALA A 538 8.02 -36.15 5.40
N LYS A 539 7.50 -37.28 4.92
CA LYS A 539 7.74 -38.59 5.56
C LYS A 539 9.21 -38.99 5.54
N ALA A 540 9.92 -38.76 4.44
CA ALA A 540 11.35 -39.02 4.35
C ALA A 540 12.16 -38.18 5.36
N ALA A 541 11.75 -36.92 5.60
CA ALA A 541 12.38 -36.06 6.60
C ALA A 541 12.11 -36.54 8.05
N GLU A 542 10.88 -36.98 8.34
CA GLU A 542 10.49 -37.54 9.65
C GLU A 542 11.15 -38.90 9.95
N GLU A 543 11.31 -39.76 8.95
CA GLU A 543 12.00 -41.04 9.09
C GLU A 543 13.50 -40.87 9.34
N TRP A 544 14.11 -39.85 8.71
CA TRP A 544 15.51 -39.51 8.93
C TRP A 544 15.78 -39.05 10.37
N THR A 545 14.91 -38.20 10.91
CA THR A 545 15.06 -37.66 12.28
C THR A 545 14.82 -38.71 13.37
N LYS A 546 14.05 -39.78 13.10
CA LYS A 546 13.83 -40.88 14.05
C LYS A 546 14.97 -41.91 14.11
N ASN A 547 15.80 -42.01 13.07
CA ASN A 547 16.80 -43.09 12.92
C ASN A 547 18.23 -42.77 13.41
N GLU A 548 18.45 -41.72 14.18
CA GLU A 548 19.78 -41.40 14.74
C GLU A 548 20.32 -42.43 15.76
N LYS A 549 19.55 -43.46 16.15
CA LYS A 549 19.97 -44.51 17.09
C LYS A 549 19.97 -45.92 16.49
N GLN A 550 20.70 -46.15 15.39
CA GLN A 550 21.30 -47.47 15.08
C GLN A 550 22.22 -47.41 13.85
N PRO A 551 23.52 -47.71 13.97
CA PRO A 551 24.37 -47.92 12.80
C PRO A 551 24.42 -49.42 12.48
N THR A 552 23.60 -49.92 11.56
CA THR A 552 23.91 -51.20 10.90
C THR A 552 23.18 -51.41 9.58
N SER A 553 24.00 -51.78 8.58
CA SER A 553 23.70 -52.44 7.31
C SER A 553 23.09 -51.59 6.19
N GLU A 554 23.99 -51.19 5.29
CA GLU A 554 23.75 -50.94 3.87
C GLU A 554 22.83 -52.01 3.26
N LYS A 555 21.56 -51.71 3.13
CA LYS A 555 20.74 -52.15 2.00
C LYS A 555 20.11 -50.91 1.44
N GLN A 556 20.46 -50.62 0.19
CA GLN A 556 19.88 -49.60 -0.65
C GLN A 556 18.35 -49.69 -0.62
N ALA A 557 17.73 -48.94 0.29
CA ALA A 557 16.50 -48.25 -0.06
C ALA A 557 16.96 -47.11 -0.97
N THR A 558 17.07 -47.42 -2.27
CA THR A 558 17.06 -46.39 -3.31
C THR A 558 15.97 -45.40 -2.96
N ALA A 559 16.35 -44.16 -2.67
CA ALA A 559 15.44 -43.03 -2.64
C ALA A 559 14.66 -43.03 -3.96
N ALA A 560 13.45 -43.58 -3.94
CA ALA A 560 12.58 -43.60 -5.09
C ALA A 560 12.20 -42.15 -5.38
N GLY A 561 12.84 -41.59 -6.42
CA GLY A 561 12.45 -40.40 -7.18
C GLY A 561 11.73 -39.29 -6.41
N LEU A 562 12.45 -38.53 -5.58
CA LEU A 562 12.01 -37.18 -5.26
C LEU A 562 12.30 -36.30 -6.48
N GLU A 563 11.32 -36.19 -7.37
CA GLU A 563 11.42 -35.33 -8.55
C GLU A 563 11.35 -33.86 -8.10
N GLU A 564 12.40 -33.09 -8.41
CA GLU A 564 12.47 -31.66 -8.15
C GLU A 564 11.84 -30.92 -9.34
N ARG A 565 10.89 -30.02 -9.08
CA ARG A 565 10.24 -29.18 -10.10
C ARG A 565 10.41 -27.71 -9.75
N THR A 566 10.80 -26.90 -10.72
CA THR A 566 10.83 -25.45 -10.59
C THR A 566 9.48 -24.87 -11.00
N VAL A 567 8.85 -24.12 -10.11
CA VAL A 567 7.56 -23.46 -10.33
C VAL A 567 7.68 -21.94 -10.12
N PRO A 568 6.88 -21.11 -10.79
CA PRO A 568 6.72 -19.70 -10.44
C PRO A 568 6.26 -19.53 -8.98
N THR A 569 6.74 -18.48 -8.31
CA THR A 569 6.40 -18.19 -6.90
C THR A 569 4.90 -18.02 -6.67
N GLU A 570 4.18 -17.50 -7.66
CA GLU A 570 2.71 -17.31 -7.64
C GLU A 570 1.93 -18.64 -7.57
N LEU A 571 2.55 -19.76 -7.95
CA LEU A 571 1.95 -21.10 -7.94
C LEU A 571 2.33 -21.93 -6.71
N ILE A 572 3.02 -21.34 -5.73
CA ILE A 572 3.34 -21.99 -4.46
C ILE A 572 2.08 -22.06 -3.61
N GLU A 573 1.83 -23.23 -3.02
CA GLU A 573 0.66 -23.50 -2.18
C GLU A 573 1.10 -23.86 -0.76
N VAL A 574 0.19 -23.68 0.20
CA VAL A 574 0.46 -24.02 1.60
C VAL A 574 0.65 -25.54 1.72
N GLY A 575 1.74 -25.95 2.35
CA GLY A 575 2.10 -27.35 2.53
C GLY A 575 3.13 -27.89 1.54
N ASP A 576 3.48 -27.13 0.50
CA ASP A 576 4.61 -27.47 -0.37
C ASP A 576 5.92 -27.55 0.41
N ILE A 577 6.83 -28.39 -0.07
CA ILE A 577 8.21 -28.43 0.45
C ILE A 577 9.12 -27.78 -0.59
N VAL A 578 9.66 -26.63 -0.21
CA VAL A 578 10.55 -25.81 -1.02
C VAL A 578 12.00 -26.13 -0.64
N ILE A 579 12.84 -26.25 -1.66
CA ILE A 579 14.27 -26.51 -1.55
C ILE A 579 15.00 -25.17 -1.69
N LEU A 580 15.77 -24.79 -0.68
CA LEU A 580 16.62 -23.61 -0.66
C LEU A 580 18.08 -24.02 -0.80
N LYS A 581 18.75 -23.53 -1.84
CA LYS A 581 20.18 -23.65 -2.02
C LYS A 581 20.89 -22.48 -1.35
N PRO A 582 22.20 -22.59 -1.06
CA PRO A 582 22.99 -21.45 -0.57
C PRO A 582 22.91 -20.26 -1.53
N GLY A 583 22.55 -19.09 -1.02
CA GLY A 583 22.34 -17.86 -1.80
C GLY A 583 20.91 -17.64 -2.29
N ASP A 584 20.02 -18.63 -2.18
CA ASP A 584 18.64 -18.48 -2.64
C ASP A 584 17.85 -17.54 -1.72
N LYS A 585 16.97 -16.75 -2.35
CA LYS A 585 15.97 -15.96 -1.64
C LYS A 585 14.80 -16.86 -1.27
N ILE A 586 14.26 -16.66 -0.09
CA ILE A 586 13.13 -17.46 0.41
C ILE A 586 11.83 -16.98 -0.27
N PRO A 587 11.11 -17.83 -1.02
CA PRO A 587 9.96 -17.43 -1.83
C PRO A 587 8.66 -17.23 -1.03
N ALA A 588 8.50 -17.94 0.09
CA ALA A 588 7.28 -18.00 0.87
C ALA A 588 7.61 -18.20 2.36
N ASP A 589 6.66 -17.90 3.26
CA ASP A 589 6.88 -18.10 4.69
C ASP A 589 6.71 -19.58 5.05
N GLY A 590 7.55 -20.10 5.94
CA GLY A 590 7.45 -21.51 6.31
C GLY A 590 8.32 -21.96 7.46
N ILE A 591 8.33 -23.28 7.70
CA ILE A 591 9.06 -23.91 8.81
C ILE A 591 10.10 -24.85 8.23
N VAL A 592 11.35 -24.75 8.69
CA VAL A 592 12.43 -25.66 8.30
C VAL A 592 12.07 -27.08 8.69
N ILE A 593 12.10 -28.01 7.74
CA ILE A 593 11.91 -29.44 8.01
C ILE A 593 13.24 -30.20 7.99
N ARG A 594 14.21 -29.75 7.18
CA ARG A 594 15.49 -30.44 6.99
C ARG A 594 16.61 -29.45 6.72
N GLY A 595 17.79 -29.77 7.29
CA GLY A 595 18.99 -28.95 7.17
C GLY A 595 19.06 -27.84 8.21
N ASP A 596 20.22 -27.20 8.27
CA ASP A 596 20.50 -26.04 9.09
C ASP A 596 21.27 -24.99 8.27
N SER A 597 20.92 -23.72 8.44
CA SER A 597 21.65 -22.63 7.80
C SER A 597 21.47 -21.30 8.49
N TYR A 598 22.40 -20.38 8.20
CA TYR A 598 22.28 -18.98 8.55
C TYR A 598 21.43 -18.26 7.52
N VAL A 599 20.39 -17.58 7.98
CA VAL A 599 19.48 -16.80 7.15
C VAL A 599 19.67 -15.33 7.48
N ASP A 600 19.92 -14.54 6.45
CA ASP A 600 20.02 -13.08 6.55
C ASP A 600 18.62 -12.48 6.45
N GLU A 601 18.09 -12.03 7.60
CA GLU A 601 16.79 -11.38 7.71
C GLU A 601 16.91 -9.84 7.72
N SER A 602 18.11 -9.27 7.51
CA SER A 602 18.41 -7.84 7.64
C SER A 602 17.49 -6.94 6.82
N MET A 603 17.05 -7.40 5.66
CA MET A 603 16.20 -6.63 4.75
C MET A 603 14.75 -6.49 5.25
N VAL A 604 14.28 -7.40 6.11
CA VAL A 604 12.91 -7.43 6.64
C VAL A 604 12.89 -7.01 8.11
N THR A 605 13.77 -7.56 8.94
CA THR A 605 13.83 -7.29 10.39
C THR A 605 14.76 -6.14 10.74
N GLY A 606 15.70 -5.79 9.87
CA GLY A 606 16.71 -4.75 10.12
C GLY A 606 17.86 -5.20 11.02
N GLU A 607 17.95 -6.49 11.37
CA GLU A 607 19.05 -7.05 12.16
C GLU A 607 20.23 -7.41 11.25
N ALA A 608 21.42 -6.85 11.53
CA ALA A 608 22.58 -6.99 10.64
C ALA A 608 23.28 -8.37 10.72
N MET A 609 23.00 -9.17 11.74
CA MET A 609 23.63 -10.47 11.95
C MET A 609 22.71 -11.61 11.47
N PRO A 610 23.19 -12.51 10.59
CA PRO A 610 22.42 -13.66 10.16
C PRO A 610 22.02 -14.58 11.32
N ILE A 611 20.78 -15.06 11.31
CA ILE A 611 20.20 -15.91 12.36
C ILE A 611 20.34 -17.37 11.94
N LEU A 612 20.81 -18.23 12.85
CA LEU A 612 20.87 -19.67 12.61
C LEU A 612 19.47 -20.30 12.69
N LYS A 613 19.05 -20.94 11.60
CA LYS A 613 17.77 -21.66 11.50
C LYS A 613 18.02 -23.16 11.47
N LYS A 614 17.44 -23.86 12.43
CA LYS A 614 17.44 -25.33 12.59
C LYS A 614 16.05 -25.90 12.22
N PRO A 615 15.89 -27.23 12.07
CA PRO A 615 14.57 -27.84 11.89
C PRO A 615 13.58 -27.38 12.98
N GLY A 616 12.37 -26.99 12.57
CA GLY A 616 11.36 -26.34 13.40
C GLY A 616 11.46 -24.81 13.46
N GLY A 617 12.51 -24.20 12.90
CA GLY A 617 12.66 -22.75 12.83
C GLY A 617 11.80 -22.10 11.74
N ASN A 618 11.28 -20.90 11.99
CA ASN A 618 10.50 -20.14 11.02
C ASN A 618 11.39 -19.39 10.03
N LEU A 619 10.98 -19.38 8.77
CA LEU A 619 11.59 -18.67 7.65
C LEU A 619 10.61 -17.62 7.10
N LEU A 620 11.16 -16.47 6.71
CA LEU A 620 10.41 -15.32 6.22
C LEU A 620 10.68 -15.10 4.73
N ALA A 621 9.63 -14.84 3.95
CA ALA A 621 9.74 -14.53 2.53
C ALA A 621 10.61 -13.27 2.29
N GLY A 622 11.43 -13.30 1.24
CA GLY A 622 12.34 -12.21 0.85
C GLY A 622 13.67 -12.15 1.60
N THR A 623 13.86 -12.99 2.61
CA THR A 623 15.15 -13.16 3.29
C THR A 623 16.09 -14.04 2.47
N VAL A 624 17.39 -14.03 2.78
CA VAL A 624 18.41 -14.72 1.98
C VAL A 624 19.03 -15.87 2.77
N ASN A 625 18.99 -17.06 2.19
CA ASN A 625 19.69 -18.21 2.73
C ASN A 625 21.19 -18.09 2.44
N SER A 626 22.07 -18.22 3.44
CA SER A 626 23.50 -17.92 3.26
C SER A 626 24.31 -19.12 2.75
N ALA A 627 24.45 -20.18 3.55
CA ALA A 627 25.55 -21.15 3.38
C ALA A 627 25.14 -22.62 3.29
N GLY A 628 23.93 -22.97 3.72
CA GLY A 628 23.47 -24.36 3.88
C GLY A 628 22.27 -24.65 2.99
N ARG A 629 22.06 -25.92 2.64
CA ARG A 629 20.83 -26.36 1.98
C ARG A 629 19.74 -26.52 3.04
N LEU A 630 18.60 -25.90 2.81
CA LEU A 630 17.44 -25.99 3.70
C LEU A 630 16.23 -26.47 2.90
N ASP A 631 15.51 -27.44 3.44
CA ASP A 631 14.18 -27.77 2.94
C ASP A 631 13.18 -27.28 3.97
N PHE A 632 12.15 -26.57 3.52
CA PHE A 632 11.14 -25.99 4.41
C PHE A 632 9.74 -26.22 3.89
N LYS A 633 8.80 -26.38 4.81
CA LYS A 633 7.38 -26.52 4.50
C LYS A 633 6.73 -25.14 4.49
N VAL A 634 6.06 -24.81 3.40
CA VAL A 634 5.35 -23.53 3.23
C VAL A 634 4.15 -23.49 4.17
N THR A 635 4.02 -22.38 4.89
CA THR A 635 2.90 -22.08 5.80
C THR A 635 2.00 -20.97 5.27
N ARG A 636 2.57 -19.97 4.58
CA ARG A 636 1.83 -18.89 3.91
C ARG A 636 2.48 -18.60 2.56
N ALA A 637 1.68 -18.42 1.52
CA ALA A 637 2.13 -18.23 0.14
C ALA A 637 1.44 -17.03 -0.53
N GLY A 638 2.04 -16.51 -1.60
CA GLY A 638 1.48 -15.41 -2.40
C GLY A 638 1.22 -14.14 -1.57
N ARG A 639 -0.04 -13.69 -1.57
CA ARG A 639 -0.50 -12.46 -0.88
C ARG A 639 -0.47 -12.57 0.64
N ASP A 640 -0.46 -13.79 1.18
CA ASP A 640 -0.52 -14.04 2.62
C ASP A 640 0.87 -14.07 3.28
N THR A 641 1.95 -13.96 2.50
CA THR A 641 3.31 -13.86 3.07
C THR A 641 3.50 -12.55 3.83
N GLN A 642 4.37 -12.54 4.85
CA GLN A 642 4.66 -11.31 5.60
C GLN A 642 5.19 -10.18 4.72
N LEU A 643 6.03 -10.51 3.72
CA LEU A 643 6.54 -9.50 2.79
C LEU A 643 5.42 -8.85 1.97
N SER A 644 4.50 -9.65 1.43
CA SER A 644 3.35 -9.14 0.66
C SER A 644 2.43 -8.28 1.52
N GLN A 645 2.21 -8.68 2.78
CA GLN A 645 1.47 -7.86 3.74
C GLN A 645 2.17 -6.51 3.98
N ILE A 646 3.49 -6.50 4.24
CA ILE A 646 4.26 -5.25 4.40
C ILE A 646 4.11 -4.35 3.18
N VAL A 647 4.26 -4.90 1.97
CA VAL A 647 4.13 -4.13 0.72
C VAL A 647 2.73 -3.51 0.60
N ARG A 648 1.67 -4.29 0.87
CA ARG A 648 0.29 -3.80 0.87
C ARG A 648 0.08 -2.68 1.87
N LEU A 649 0.57 -2.83 3.11
CA LEU A 649 0.46 -1.80 4.14
C LEU A 649 1.17 -0.50 3.74
N VAL A 650 2.34 -0.58 3.11
CA VAL A 650 3.06 0.59 2.60
C VAL A 650 2.34 1.23 1.41
N GLN A 651 1.70 0.44 0.54
CA GLN A 651 0.91 0.95 -0.58
C GLN A 651 -0.34 1.69 -0.09
N GLU A 652 -1.12 1.08 0.81
CA GLU A 652 -2.28 1.71 1.46
C GLU A 652 -1.90 3.03 2.17
N ALA A 653 -0.70 3.06 2.76
CA ALA A 653 -0.15 4.27 3.36
C ALA A 653 0.14 5.41 2.38
N GLN A 654 0.53 5.08 1.15
CA GLN A 654 0.88 6.06 0.12
C GLN A 654 -0.33 6.54 -0.68
N THR A 655 -1.39 5.73 -0.75
CA THR A 655 -2.62 6.05 -1.49
C THR A 655 -3.62 6.85 -0.66
N SER A 656 -3.61 6.72 0.66
CA SER A 656 -4.51 7.43 1.57
C SER A 656 -4.07 8.87 1.85
N ARG A 657 -5.01 9.81 1.74
CA ARG A 657 -4.73 11.24 1.88
C ARG A 657 -4.63 11.68 3.34
N ALA A 658 -3.67 12.55 3.62
CA ALA A 658 -3.60 13.24 4.91
C ALA A 658 -4.62 14.40 4.96
N PRO A 659 -5.36 14.60 6.07
CA PRO A 659 -6.28 15.73 6.23
C PRO A 659 -5.62 17.10 6.00
N ILE A 660 -4.36 17.28 6.41
CA ILE A 660 -3.60 18.51 6.14
C ILE A 660 -3.39 18.80 4.63
N GLN A 661 -3.42 17.78 3.76
CA GLN A 661 -3.35 17.96 2.30
C GLN A 661 -4.63 18.64 1.79
N ARG A 662 -5.79 18.30 2.36
CA ARG A 662 -7.06 18.96 2.05
C ARG A 662 -7.05 20.44 2.41
N MET A 663 -6.36 20.82 3.49
CA MET A 663 -6.19 22.24 3.83
C MET A 663 -5.37 22.98 2.75
N ALA A 664 -4.29 22.38 2.25
CA ALA A 664 -3.50 22.97 1.17
C ALA A 664 -4.32 23.13 -0.13
N ASP A 665 -5.16 22.14 -0.45
CA ASP A 665 -6.06 22.19 -1.61
C ASP A 665 -7.14 23.26 -1.47
N ILE A 666 -7.75 23.41 -0.28
CA ILE A 666 -8.71 24.49 0.02
C ILE A 666 -8.04 25.86 -0.13
N VAL A 667 -6.85 26.03 0.44
CA VAL A 667 -6.10 27.28 0.33
C VAL A 667 -5.82 27.58 -1.15
N ALA A 668 -5.36 26.61 -1.94
CA ALA A 668 -5.13 26.80 -3.37
C ALA A 668 -6.41 27.19 -4.14
N GLY A 669 -7.56 26.60 -3.79
CA GLY A 669 -8.85 26.91 -4.40
C GLY A 669 -9.30 28.36 -4.18
N TYR A 670 -9.09 28.94 -2.99
CA TYR A 670 -9.34 30.36 -2.74
C TYR A 670 -8.26 31.27 -3.31
N PHE A 671 -7.01 30.81 -3.32
CA PHE A 671 -5.86 31.61 -3.71
C PHE A 671 -5.88 32.00 -5.19
N VAL A 672 -6.30 31.09 -6.09
CA VAL A 672 -6.34 31.34 -7.53
C VAL A 672 -7.28 32.50 -7.93
N PRO A 673 -8.57 32.53 -7.51
CA PRO A 673 -9.44 33.69 -7.75
C PRO A 673 -8.91 34.99 -7.15
N ILE A 674 -8.35 34.95 -5.93
CA ILE A 674 -7.77 36.13 -5.27
C ILE A 674 -6.63 36.71 -6.13
N ILE A 675 -5.74 35.89 -6.67
CA ILE A 675 -4.64 36.36 -7.51
C ILE A 675 -5.14 37.01 -8.81
N ILE A 676 -6.13 36.40 -9.46
CA ILE A 676 -6.71 36.96 -10.69
C ILE A 676 -7.33 38.33 -10.40
N THR A 677 -8.07 38.45 -9.30
CA THR A 677 -8.63 39.75 -8.88
C THR A 677 -7.55 40.77 -8.53
N LEU A 678 -6.50 40.38 -7.81
CA LEU A 678 -5.36 41.26 -7.52
C LEU A 678 -4.59 41.69 -8.77
N GLY A 679 -4.42 40.80 -9.74
CA GLY A 679 -3.81 41.12 -11.04
C GLY A 679 -4.64 42.14 -11.82
N LEU A 680 -5.97 41.96 -11.86
CA LEU A 680 -6.90 42.91 -12.48
C LEU A 680 -6.88 44.27 -11.77
N VAL A 681 -6.92 44.28 -10.44
CA VAL A 681 -6.84 45.50 -9.62
C VAL A 681 -5.52 46.22 -9.86
N THR A 682 -4.40 45.49 -9.95
CA THR A 682 -3.08 46.04 -10.24
C THR A 682 -3.07 46.67 -11.64
N PHE A 683 -3.61 45.98 -12.64
CA PHE A 683 -3.71 46.50 -14.00
C PHE A 683 -4.53 47.78 -14.07
N VAL A 684 -5.78 47.76 -13.58
CA VAL A 684 -6.69 48.91 -13.63
C VAL A 684 -6.18 50.06 -12.76
N GLY A 685 -5.68 49.75 -11.56
CA GLY A 685 -5.14 50.73 -10.61
C GLY A 685 -3.97 51.52 -11.19
N TRP A 686 -2.97 50.84 -11.75
CA TRP A 686 -1.83 51.51 -12.40
C TRP A 686 -2.20 52.20 -13.70
N MET A 687 -3.17 51.68 -14.46
CA MET A 687 -3.69 52.36 -15.66
C MET A 687 -4.30 53.71 -15.28
N ILE A 688 -5.16 53.76 -14.25
CA ILE A 688 -5.76 55.01 -13.78
C ILE A 688 -4.69 55.94 -13.19
N LEU A 689 -3.86 55.42 -12.29
CA LEU A 689 -2.87 56.21 -11.56
C LEU A 689 -1.79 56.81 -12.48
N SER A 690 -1.37 56.08 -13.52
CA SER A 690 -0.41 56.57 -14.52
C SER A 690 -0.94 57.69 -15.42
N HIS A 691 -2.27 57.86 -15.49
CA HIS A 691 -2.93 58.96 -16.21
C HIS A 691 -3.24 60.16 -15.30
N ILE A 692 -3.41 59.95 -13.99
CA ILE A 692 -3.75 61.01 -13.02
C ILE A 692 -2.50 61.68 -12.42
N LEU A 693 -1.41 60.94 -12.20
CA LEU A 693 -0.21 61.47 -11.54
C LEU A 693 0.56 62.47 -12.43
N PRO A 694 0.91 63.68 -11.91
CA PRO A 694 1.74 64.65 -12.63
C PRO A 694 3.17 64.16 -12.91
N HIS A 695 3.72 63.34 -12.01
CA HIS A 695 5.03 62.71 -12.11
C HIS A 695 4.91 61.19 -11.93
N PRO A 696 4.63 60.43 -13.00
CA PRO A 696 4.57 58.98 -12.90
C PRO A 696 5.98 58.39 -12.65
N PRO A 697 6.08 57.20 -12.03
CA PRO A 697 7.36 56.54 -11.78
C PRO A 697 8.23 56.40 -13.05
N ALA A 698 9.56 56.42 -12.90
CA ALA A 698 10.52 56.50 -14.01
C ALA A 698 10.35 55.43 -15.11
N ILE A 699 9.74 54.29 -14.80
CA ILE A 699 9.48 53.19 -15.75
C ILE A 699 8.37 53.52 -16.74
N PHE A 700 7.39 54.36 -16.34
CA PHE A 700 6.34 54.85 -17.23
C PHE A 700 6.82 56.00 -18.14
N LEU A 701 7.96 56.62 -17.81
CA LEU A 701 8.56 57.74 -18.55
C LEU A 701 9.63 57.29 -19.55
N LYS A 702 10.22 56.10 -19.39
CA LYS A 702 11.21 55.54 -20.33
C LYS A 702 10.52 55.05 -21.61
N GLU A 703 10.75 55.73 -22.74
CA GLU A 703 10.20 55.38 -24.07
C GLU A 703 10.55 53.95 -24.50
N ALA A 704 11.71 53.42 -24.09
CA ALA A 704 12.14 52.04 -24.36
C ALA A 704 11.25 50.96 -23.72
N SER A 705 10.35 51.32 -22.79
CA SER A 705 9.53 50.36 -22.04
C SER A 705 8.22 49.98 -22.76
N GLY A 706 7.93 50.54 -23.93
CA GLY A 706 6.75 50.19 -24.74
C GLY A 706 5.44 50.90 -24.36
N GLY A 707 5.52 51.99 -23.59
CA GLY A 707 4.36 52.82 -23.19
C GLY A 707 3.69 52.41 -21.87
N ARG A 708 2.72 53.21 -21.40
CA ARG A 708 2.06 53.02 -20.10
C ARG A 708 1.27 51.71 -19.99
N LEU A 709 0.57 51.34 -21.07
CA LEU A 709 -0.20 50.10 -21.16
C LEU A 709 0.70 48.86 -21.05
N MET A 710 1.87 48.88 -21.69
CA MET A 710 2.86 47.80 -21.62
C MET A 710 3.34 47.55 -20.19
N VAL A 711 3.65 48.61 -19.46
CA VAL A 711 4.12 48.50 -18.07
C VAL A 711 3.03 47.90 -17.19
N CYS A 712 1.77 48.31 -17.36
CA CYS A 712 0.65 47.77 -16.60
C CYS A 712 0.39 46.28 -16.89
N VAL A 713 0.47 45.87 -18.16
CA VAL A 713 0.37 44.45 -18.56
C VAL A 713 1.52 43.64 -17.97
N LYS A 714 2.77 44.14 -18.02
CA LYS A 714 3.94 43.48 -17.41
C LYS A 714 3.79 43.30 -15.90
N LEU A 715 3.27 44.29 -15.19
CA LEU A 715 2.99 44.19 -13.75
C LEU A 715 1.88 43.17 -13.46
N CYS A 716 0.81 43.17 -14.25
CA CYS A 716 -0.27 42.17 -14.13
C CYS A 716 0.25 40.74 -14.32
N ILE A 717 1.02 40.49 -15.38
CA ILE A 717 1.64 39.19 -15.64
C ILE A 717 2.61 38.82 -14.51
N ALA A 718 3.40 39.77 -14.00
CA ALA A 718 4.31 39.53 -12.88
C ALA A 718 3.56 39.08 -11.61
N VAL A 719 2.41 39.70 -11.28
CA VAL A 719 1.56 39.30 -10.15
C VAL A 719 1.01 37.89 -10.34
N ILE A 720 0.44 37.59 -11.51
CA ILE A 720 -0.14 36.28 -11.83
C ILE A 720 0.91 35.17 -11.75
N VAL A 721 2.10 35.41 -12.31
CA VAL A 721 3.21 34.45 -12.34
C VAL A 721 3.80 34.24 -10.96
N PHE A 722 4.10 35.32 -10.24
CA PHE A 722 4.77 35.25 -8.94
C PHE A 722 3.93 34.46 -7.94
N ALA A 723 2.62 34.61 -8.02
CA ALA A 723 1.70 34.02 -7.07
C ALA A 723 1.36 32.54 -7.35
N CYS A 724 2.05 31.83 -8.25
CA CYS A 724 1.80 30.40 -8.40
C CYS A 724 1.98 29.67 -7.06
N PRO A 725 0.97 28.93 -6.54
CA PRO A 725 1.09 28.13 -5.32
C PRO A 725 1.85 26.80 -5.53
N CYS A 726 2.73 26.74 -6.53
CA CYS A 726 3.48 25.56 -6.95
C CYS A 726 4.20 24.86 -5.76
N ALA A 727 4.87 25.65 -4.91
CA ALA A 727 5.57 25.14 -3.74
C ALA A 727 4.61 24.71 -2.60
N LEU A 728 3.41 25.31 -2.52
CA LEU A 728 2.42 25.02 -1.48
C LEU A 728 1.80 23.63 -1.67
N GLY A 729 1.43 23.28 -2.91
CA GLY A 729 0.84 21.97 -3.23
C GLY A 729 1.81 20.80 -3.12
N LEU A 730 3.12 21.06 -3.22
CA LEU A 730 4.19 20.06 -3.10
C LEU A 730 4.67 19.82 -1.67
N ALA A 731 4.54 20.82 -0.80
CA ALA A 731 5.12 20.81 0.54
C ALA A 731 4.71 19.61 1.39
N THR A 732 3.43 19.26 1.34
CA THR A 732 2.84 18.18 2.13
C THR A 732 3.14 16.79 1.57
N PRO A 733 2.79 16.46 0.31
CA PRO A 733 2.95 15.09 -0.20
C PRO A 733 4.42 14.66 -0.25
N THR A 734 5.35 15.54 -0.61
CA THR A 734 6.78 15.18 -0.64
C THR A 734 7.32 14.89 0.76
N ALA A 735 6.92 15.66 1.78
CA ALA A 735 7.40 15.46 3.14
C ALA A 735 6.82 14.18 3.78
N VAL A 736 5.52 13.90 3.57
CA VAL A 736 4.89 12.65 4.03
C VAL A 736 5.56 11.44 3.37
N MET A 737 5.71 11.47 2.05
CA MET A 737 6.25 10.35 1.27
C MET A 737 7.72 10.04 1.58
N VAL A 738 8.57 11.06 1.78
CA VAL A 738 9.95 10.85 2.24
C VAL A 738 9.98 10.39 3.69
N GLY A 739 9.11 10.95 4.54
CA GLY A 739 9.03 10.61 5.96
C GLY A 739 8.60 9.17 6.22
N THR A 740 7.57 8.68 5.53
CA THR A 740 7.10 7.29 5.64
C THR A 740 8.11 6.30 5.06
N GLY A 741 8.83 6.67 3.99
CA GLY A 741 9.94 5.88 3.47
C GLY A 741 11.08 5.71 4.48
N VAL A 742 11.50 6.79 5.14
CA VAL A 742 12.51 6.73 6.22
C VAL A 742 12.00 5.96 7.44
N GLY A 743 10.69 6.06 7.75
CA GLY A 743 10.05 5.26 8.80
C GLY A 743 10.14 3.77 8.50
N ALA A 744 9.80 3.36 7.27
CA ALA A 744 9.86 1.97 6.84
C ALA A 744 11.28 1.39 6.91
N GLU A 745 12.30 2.15 6.49
CA GLU A 745 13.72 1.77 6.64
C GLU A 745 14.15 1.59 8.11
N GLN A 746 13.42 2.18 9.06
CA GLN A 746 13.65 2.07 10.50
C GLN A 746 12.74 1.04 11.19
N GLY A 747 11.93 0.29 10.43
CA GLY A 747 10.98 -0.70 10.95
C GLY A 747 9.66 -0.11 11.46
N ILE A 748 9.32 1.12 11.07
CA ILE A 748 8.09 1.82 11.48
C ILE A 748 7.19 2.00 10.25
N LEU A 749 6.13 1.23 10.16
CA LEU A 749 5.14 1.32 9.08
C LEU A 749 3.94 2.13 9.57
N VAL A 750 3.54 3.15 8.81
CA VAL A 750 2.36 3.97 9.15
C VAL A 750 1.35 3.80 8.04
N LYS A 751 0.17 3.27 8.34
CA LYS A 751 -0.97 3.14 7.44
C LYS A 751 -1.68 4.47 7.28
N GLY A 752 -1.13 5.27 6.38
CA GLY A 752 -1.84 6.39 5.81
C GLY A 752 -1.56 7.75 6.41
N GLY A 753 -1.95 8.77 5.64
CA GLY A 753 -1.65 10.16 5.97
C GLY A 753 -2.43 10.70 7.18
N ALA A 754 -3.62 10.17 7.45
CA ALA A 754 -4.46 10.57 8.58
C ALA A 754 -3.90 10.07 9.91
N ALA A 755 -3.51 8.80 9.98
CA ALA A 755 -2.83 8.22 11.13
C ALA A 755 -1.57 9.01 11.52
N LEU A 756 -0.77 9.40 10.52
CA LEU A 756 0.44 10.20 10.73
C LEU A 756 0.14 11.58 11.34
N GLU A 757 -0.99 12.21 10.97
CA GLU A 757 -1.42 13.50 11.51
C GLU A 757 -1.90 13.37 12.96
N THR A 758 -2.80 12.43 13.20
CA THR A 758 -3.36 12.15 14.52
C THR A 758 -2.26 11.74 15.49
N ALA A 759 -1.25 11.00 15.02
CA ALA A 759 -0.08 10.62 15.80
C ALA A 759 0.70 11.81 16.39
N THR A 760 0.64 12.98 15.74
CA THR A 760 1.29 14.19 16.26
C THR A 760 0.55 14.84 17.41
N ARG A 761 -0.76 14.55 17.51
CA ARG A 761 -1.69 15.13 18.49
C ARG A 761 -1.97 14.20 19.67
N ILE A 762 -1.45 12.97 19.67
CA ILE A 762 -1.61 12.02 20.78
C ILE A 762 -1.15 12.68 22.09
N THR A 763 -2.02 12.56 23.09
CA THR A 763 -1.82 13.05 24.45
C THR A 763 -1.74 11.90 25.45
N HIS A 764 -2.37 10.77 25.16
CA HIS A 764 -2.45 9.61 26.04
C HIS A 764 -2.20 8.30 25.28
N ILE A 765 -1.43 7.38 25.87
CA ILE A 765 -1.16 6.05 25.31
C ILE A 765 -1.66 4.98 26.28
N VAL A 766 -2.51 4.09 25.77
CA VAL A 766 -2.96 2.88 26.46
C VAL A 766 -2.07 1.72 26.00
N LEU A 767 -1.43 1.04 26.94
CA LEU A 767 -0.57 -0.12 26.65
C LEU A 767 -1.23 -1.40 27.15
N ASP A 768 -1.27 -2.42 26.30
CA ASP A 768 -1.52 -3.78 26.76
C ASP A 768 -0.30 -4.34 27.52
N LYS A 769 -0.57 -5.24 28.46
CA LYS A 769 0.48 -5.89 29.26
C LYS A 769 1.16 -7.03 28.50
N THR A 770 0.37 -7.99 28.03
CA THR A 770 0.84 -9.33 27.67
C THR A 770 1.31 -9.34 26.22
N GLY A 771 2.59 -9.62 25.98
CA GLY A 771 3.16 -9.62 24.62
C GLY A 771 3.56 -8.23 24.10
N THR A 772 2.96 -7.18 24.65
CA THR A 772 3.36 -5.79 24.43
C THR A 772 4.48 -5.35 25.37
N LEU A 773 4.21 -5.13 26.67
CA LEU A 773 5.23 -4.75 27.67
C LEU A 773 6.08 -5.93 28.13
N THR A 774 5.49 -7.12 28.14
CA THR A 774 6.15 -8.36 28.53
C THR A 774 6.56 -9.18 27.32
N MET A 775 7.44 -10.17 27.54
CA MET A 775 7.84 -11.13 26.51
C MET A 775 6.73 -12.12 26.13
N GLY A 776 5.63 -12.16 26.89
CA GLY A 776 4.55 -13.15 26.71
C GLY A 776 5.01 -14.58 27.02
N LYS A 777 6.10 -14.73 27.77
CA LYS A 777 6.72 -16.00 28.15
C LYS A 777 6.93 -16.01 29.65
N MET A 778 6.44 -17.05 30.30
CA MET A 778 6.70 -17.25 31.72
C MET A 778 8.18 -17.54 31.96
N SER A 779 8.72 -16.98 33.03
CA SER A 779 10.08 -17.22 33.49
C SER A 779 10.09 -17.34 35.01
N VAL A 780 11.10 -18.03 35.55
CA VAL A 780 11.28 -18.10 37.00
C VAL A 780 11.95 -16.81 37.47
N SER A 781 11.21 -16.02 38.24
CA SER A 781 11.67 -14.77 38.85
C SER A 781 12.43 -14.96 40.16
N GLY A 782 12.15 -16.06 40.88
CA GLY A 782 12.84 -16.40 42.11
C GLY A 782 12.62 -17.86 42.50
N ALA A 783 13.57 -18.42 43.25
CA ALA A 783 13.47 -19.76 43.81
C ALA A 783 13.80 -19.70 45.30
N ASP A 784 12.86 -20.12 46.15
CA ASP A 784 13.08 -20.31 47.59
C ASP A 784 13.36 -21.80 47.84
N VAL A 785 14.64 -22.15 47.98
CA VAL A 785 15.09 -23.52 48.26
C VAL A 785 15.30 -23.66 49.78
N ARG A 786 14.66 -24.65 50.39
CA ARG A 786 14.65 -24.82 51.86
C ARG A 786 15.30 -26.13 52.32
N GLY A 787 15.70 -26.13 53.60
CA GLY A 787 16.22 -27.32 54.29
C GLY A 787 17.56 -27.82 53.74
N LYS A 788 17.69 -29.14 53.58
CA LYS A 788 18.93 -29.80 53.14
C LYS A 788 19.35 -29.46 51.70
N TRP A 789 18.52 -28.77 50.93
CA TRP A 789 18.77 -28.48 49.51
C TRP A 789 19.44 -27.11 49.27
N ASN A 790 19.50 -26.26 50.29
CA ASN A 790 20.18 -24.96 50.26
C ASN A 790 21.48 -24.95 51.10
N ALA A 791 21.87 -26.10 51.66
CA ALA A 791 23.03 -26.17 52.55
C ALA A 791 24.37 -26.09 51.80
N ASN A 792 24.44 -26.65 50.58
CA ASN A 792 25.64 -26.67 49.74
C ASN A 792 25.31 -26.35 48.27
N ALA A 793 26.23 -25.68 47.56
CA ALA A 793 26.07 -25.36 46.13
C ALA A 793 25.84 -26.59 45.23
N GLU A 794 26.44 -27.74 45.57
CA GLU A 794 26.19 -29.00 44.86
C GLU A 794 24.77 -29.55 45.08
N GLN A 795 24.20 -29.36 46.27
CA GLN A 795 22.83 -29.78 46.57
C GLN A 795 21.80 -28.90 45.87
N THR A 796 22.08 -27.59 45.76
CA THR A 796 21.24 -26.66 44.99
C THR A 796 21.31 -26.98 43.50
N LYS A 797 22.49 -27.32 42.96
CA LYS A 797 22.62 -27.82 41.59
C LYS A 797 21.83 -29.11 41.38
N LEU A 798 21.97 -30.07 42.29
CA LEU A 798 21.21 -31.32 42.23
C LEU A 798 19.69 -31.07 42.25
N TRP A 799 19.21 -30.15 43.09
CA TRP A 799 17.81 -29.75 43.15
C TRP A 799 17.31 -29.22 41.78
N TRP A 800 18.06 -28.32 41.15
CA TRP A 800 17.76 -27.82 39.80
C TRP A 800 17.83 -28.93 38.74
N THR A 801 18.77 -29.86 38.83
CA THR A 801 18.85 -31.04 37.95
C THR A 801 17.60 -31.91 38.05
N LEU A 802 17.14 -32.19 39.28
CA LEU A 802 15.97 -33.04 39.52
C LEU A 802 14.69 -32.41 38.95
N ILE A 803 14.48 -31.12 39.21
CA ILE A 803 13.32 -30.36 38.70
C ILE A 803 13.36 -30.25 37.19
N GLY A 804 14.52 -29.93 36.61
CA GLY A 804 14.69 -29.86 35.17
C GLY A 804 14.39 -31.18 34.48
N LEU A 805 14.83 -32.31 35.04
CA LEU A 805 14.51 -33.65 34.52
C LEU A 805 13.02 -34.00 34.64
N ALA A 806 12.34 -33.55 35.70
CA ALA A 806 10.92 -33.79 35.88
C ALA A 806 10.05 -33.01 34.87
N GLU A 807 10.43 -31.77 34.57
CA GLU A 807 9.70 -30.89 33.66
C GLU A 807 10.12 -31.04 32.19
N MET A 808 11.22 -31.74 31.90
CA MET A 808 11.69 -31.98 30.53
C MET A 808 10.66 -32.71 29.65
N SER A 809 9.84 -33.57 30.26
CA SER A 809 8.78 -34.33 29.56
C SER A 809 7.46 -33.56 29.42
N SER A 810 7.36 -32.34 29.95
CA SER A 810 6.13 -31.55 29.99
C SER A 810 6.17 -30.41 28.97
N GLU A 811 5.13 -30.32 28.13
CA GLU A 811 5.02 -29.27 27.11
C GLU A 811 4.37 -27.97 27.64
N HIS A 812 3.96 -27.96 28.91
CA HIS A 812 3.28 -26.82 29.51
C HIS A 812 4.19 -25.56 29.51
N PRO A 813 3.67 -24.35 29.25
CA PRO A 813 4.48 -23.11 29.26
C PRO A 813 5.28 -22.89 30.55
N ILE A 814 4.70 -23.29 31.68
CA ILE A 814 5.37 -23.26 32.99
C ILE A 814 6.54 -24.25 33.05
N ALA A 815 6.37 -25.46 32.53
CA ALA A 815 7.42 -26.47 32.51
C ALA A 815 8.64 -26.00 31.69
N ARG A 816 8.38 -25.36 30.55
CA ARG A 816 9.42 -24.72 29.73
C ARG A 816 10.16 -23.62 30.48
N ALA A 817 9.45 -22.79 31.25
CA ALA A 817 10.04 -21.74 32.08
C ALA A 817 10.98 -22.32 33.16
N ILE A 818 10.52 -23.37 33.83
CA ILE A 818 11.29 -24.07 34.88
C ILE A 818 12.51 -24.78 34.28
N LEU A 819 12.34 -25.46 33.14
CA LEU A 819 13.44 -26.13 32.43
C LEU A 819 14.51 -25.13 31.99
N ALA A 820 14.11 -23.98 31.44
CA ALA A 820 15.04 -22.92 31.04
C ALA A 820 15.81 -22.36 32.25
N ALA A 821 15.12 -22.14 33.38
CA ALA A 821 15.75 -21.70 34.63
C ALA A 821 16.73 -22.75 35.17
N ALA A 822 16.36 -24.04 35.15
CA ALA A 822 17.23 -25.13 35.55
C ALA A 822 18.51 -25.19 34.71
N LYS A 823 18.40 -25.08 33.37
CA LYS A 823 19.58 -25.04 32.48
C LYS A 823 20.49 -23.84 32.79
N SER A 824 19.91 -22.66 32.99
CA SER A 824 20.68 -21.46 33.34
C SER A 824 21.45 -21.61 34.67
N HIS A 825 20.81 -22.15 35.71
CA HIS A 825 21.46 -22.40 37.00
C HIS A 825 22.51 -23.52 36.96
N LEU A 826 22.39 -24.45 36.02
CA LEU A 826 23.37 -25.52 35.78
C LEU A 826 24.53 -25.06 34.89
N GLY A 827 24.43 -23.89 34.25
CA GLY A 827 25.42 -23.39 33.29
C GLY A 827 25.38 -24.09 31.93
N LEU A 828 24.25 -24.74 31.61
CA LEU A 828 24.01 -25.44 30.34
C LEU A 828 23.44 -24.48 29.30
N ALA A 829 23.79 -24.68 28.03
CA ALA A 829 23.17 -23.94 26.92
C ALA A 829 21.68 -24.32 26.78
N THR A 830 20.85 -23.45 26.19
CA THR A 830 19.39 -23.69 26.04
C THR A 830 19.06 -24.99 25.33
N ASP A 831 19.95 -25.47 24.46
CA ASP A 831 19.78 -26.67 23.64
C ASP A 831 20.40 -27.93 24.27
N GLU A 832 21.21 -27.80 25.32
CA GLU A 832 21.83 -28.96 26.00
C GLU A 832 20.79 -29.69 26.85
N VAL A 833 20.81 -31.03 26.78
CA VAL A 833 19.89 -31.90 27.52
C VAL A 833 20.48 -32.13 28.92
N ILE A 834 19.64 -32.05 29.94
CA ILE A 834 20.07 -32.35 31.31
C ILE A 834 20.35 -33.86 31.41
N GLU A 835 21.55 -34.23 31.83
CA GLU A 835 21.97 -35.64 31.92
C GLU A 835 21.20 -36.39 33.03
N GLY A 836 20.31 -37.30 32.62
CA GLY A 836 19.54 -38.14 33.52
C GLY A 836 18.42 -38.87 32.78
N ASN A 837 17.70 -39.70 33.51
CA ASN A 837 16.57 -40.47 32.99
C ASN A 837 15.29 -40.11 33.75
N SER A 838 14.23 -39.77 33.02
CA SER A 838 12.88 -39.65 33.56
C SER A 838 12.19 -41.01 33.47
N GLY A 839 11.75 -41.54 34.60
CA GLY A 839 10.94 -42.76 34.70
C GLY A 839 9.46 -42.50 34.43
N SER A 840 8.59 -42.82 35.39
CA SER A 840 7.16 -42.56 35.28
C SER A 840 6.85 -41.06 35.42
N PHE A 841 6.29 -40.46 34.38
CA PHE A 841 5.78 -39.08 34.37
C PHE A 841 4.25 -39.08 34.32
N LYS A 842 3.61 -38.28 35.18
CA LYS A 842 2.16 -38.11 35.24
C LYS A 842 1.82 -36.64 35.44
N ALA A 843 1.27 -36.01 34.40
CA ALA A 843 0.69 -34.67 34.49
C ALA A 843 -0.76 -34.75 34.99
N ILE A 844 -1.11 -33.94 35.99
CA ILE A 844 -2.45 -33.84 36.55
C ILE A 844 -2.96 -32.42 36.32
N ILE A 845 -3.93 -32.33 35.41
CA ILE A 845 -4.53 -31.06 34.98
C ILE A 845 -5.03 -30.27 36.19
N GLY A 846 -4.65 -28.99 36.26
CA GLY A 846 -5.04 -28.06 37.32
C GLY A 846 -4.35 -28.27 38.68
N ASN A 847 -3.42 -29.22 38.81
CA ASN A 847 -2.74 -29.52 40.07
C ASN A 847 -1.21 -29.51 39.95
N GLY A 848 -0.63 -30.12 38.91
CA GLY A 848 0.82 -30.18 38.73
C GLY A 848 1.32 -31.44 38.02
N VAL A 849 2.61 -31.74 38.16
CA VAL A 849 3.28 -32.93 37.63
C VAL A 849 3.85 -33.80 38.75
N GLU A 850 3.82 -35.12 38.54
CA GLU A 850 4.49 -36.12 39.36
C GLU A 850 5.44 -36.91 38.47
N ALA A 851 6.72 -37.00 38.86
CA ALA A 851 7.75 -37.64 38.07
C ALA A 851 8.73 -38.43 38.95
N LEU A 852 9.09 -39.63 38.52
CA LEU A 852 10.23 -40.37 39.08
C LEU A 852 11.46 -40.05 38.23
N VAL A 853 12.50 -39.44 38.80
CA VAL A 853 13.70 -39.04 38.03
C VAL A 853 14.97 -39.66 38.60
N GLN A 854 15.94 -39.90 37.73
CA GLN A 854 17.24 -40.46 38.06
C GLN A 854 18.35 -39.61 37.42
N PRO A 855 19.04 -38.74 38.19
CA PRO A 855 20.14 -37.93 37.66
C PRO A 855 21.38 -38.80 37.41
N ALA A 856 22.16 -38.44 36.37
CA ALA A 856 23.38 -39.17 36.00
C ALA A 856 24.48 -39.09 37.08
N SER A 857 24.47 -38.04 37.90
CA SER A 857 25.48 -37.78 38.92
C SER A 857 25.50 -38.77 40.10
N ASN A 858 24.34 -39.33 40.49
CA ASN A 858 24.25 -40.15 41.70
C ASN A 858 23.47 -41.47 41.53
N ASN A 859 22.90 -41.73 40.34
CA ASN A 859 22.17 -42.95 39.98
C ASN A 859 21.03 -43.39 40.93
N GLN A 860 20.64 -42.55 41.88
CA GLN A 860 19.55 -42.75 42.82
C GLN A 860 18.24 -42.23 42.22
N ARG A 861 17.13 -42.89 42.53
CA ARG A 861 15.80 -42.48 42.06
C ARG A 861 15.14 -41.58 43.10
N TYR A 862 14.59 -40.47 42.63
CA TYR A 862 13.85 -39.50 43.43
C TYR A 862 12.42 -39.37 42.91
N GLN A 863 11.45 -39.32 43.81
CA GLN A 863 10.05 -39.03 43.47
C GLN A 863 9.80 -37.53 43.64
N LEU A 864 9.47 -36.86 42.54
CA LEU A 864 9.15 -35.42 42.52
C LEU A 864 7.68 -35.18 42.33
N ILE A 865 7.19 -34.18 43.06
CA ILE A 865 5.84 -33.63 42.94
C ILE A 865 6.01 -32.11 42.83
N ILE A 866 5.63 -31.55 41.68
CA ILE A 866 5.71 -30.12 41.38
C ILE A 866 4.30 -29.63 41.10
N GLY A 867 3.78 -28.68 41.88
CA GLY A 867 2.39 -28.25 41.72
C GLY A 867 1.93 -27.17 42.67
N ASN A 868 0.61 -26.93 42.67
CA ASN A 868 -0.02 -25.94 43.53
C ASN A 868 -0.17 -26.45 44.98
N THR A 869 -0.49 -25.53 45.91
CA THR A 869 -0.66 -25.83 47.34
C THR A 869 -1.70 -26.92 47.59
N THR A 870 -2.83 -26.88 46.88
CA THR A 870 -3.90 -27.90 46.98
C THR A 870 -3.43 -29.29 46.61
N TYR A 871 -2.51 -29.42 45.66
CA TYR A 871 -2.02 -30.72 45.20
C TYR A 871 -1.06 -31.36 46.21
N LEU A 872 -0.14 -30.56 46.78
CA LEU A 872 0.77 -31.04 47.81
C LEU A 872 0.04 -31.40 49.11
N ARG A 873 -0.98 -30.61 49.52
CA ARG A 873 -1.83 -30.95 50.69
C ARG A 873 -2.60 -32.26 50.49
N LYS A 874 -3.08 -32.56 49.27
CA LYS A 874 -3.76 -33.83 48.94
C LYS A 874 -2.85 -35.07 49.03
N ARG A 875 -1.54 -34.88 49.07
CA ARG A 875 -0.53 -35.95 49.16
C ARG A 875 0.09 -36.05 50.56
N ASP A 876 -0.52 -35.42 51.56
CA ASP A 876 -0.04 -35.38 52.96
C ASP A 876 1.40 -34.85 53.09
N ILE A 877 1.77 -33.88 52.25
CA ILE A 877 3.09 -33.23 52.31
C ILE A 877 2.98 -32.03 53.24
N ASP A 878 3.69 -32.13 54.37
CA ASP A 878 3.73 -31.09 55.40
C ASP A 878 4.47 -29.86 54.86
N MET A 879 3.72 -28.83 54.48
CA MET A 879 4.27 -27.56 54.05
C MET A 879 4.37 -26.65 55.28
N PRO A 880 5.47 -25.92 55.46
CA PRO A 880 5.51 -24.88 56.48
C PRO A 880 4.33 -23.95 56.21
N GLN A 881 3.54 -23.66 57.25
CA GLN A 881 2.60 -22.55 57.21
C GLN A 881 3.43 -21.29 56.97
N ALA A 882 3.62 -20.92 55.70
CA ALA A 882 3.76 -19.53 55.36
C ALA A 882 2.34 -19.00 55.52
N ASP A 883 2.16 -18.20 56.58
CA ASP A 883 0.93 -17.51 56.97
C ASP A 883 -0.01 -17.27 55.79
N ASP A 884 -0.97 -18.19 55.59
CA ASP A 884 -2.25 -17.80 55.03
C ASP A 884 -2.93 -17.02 56.18
N GLU A 885 -2.80 -15.70 56.09
CA GLU A 885 -3.50 -14.67 56.86
C GLU A 885 -3.03 -14.46 58.32
N ASP A 886 -2.39 -13.29 58.52
CA ASP A 886 -2.14 -12.61 59.79
C ASP A 886 -1.13 -13.26 60.78
N ASP A 887 -0.03 -12.51 61.02
CA ASP A 887 0.76 -12.50 62.26
C ASP A 887 1.97 -13.48 62.41
N LEU A 888 3.12 -13.13 61.81
CA LEU A 888 4.43 -13.53 62.34
C LEU A 888 5.39 -12.33 62.44
N SER A 889 5.47 -11.81 63.66
CA SER A 889 6.48 -10.89 64.17
C SER A 889 7.80 -11.64 64.48
N LEU A 890 8.93 -11.09 64.03
CA LEU A 890 10.28 -11.44 64.51
C LEU A 890 10.79 -10.35 65.48
N PRO A 891 11.73 -10.69 66.38
CA PRO A 891 11.87 -10.08 67.70
C PRO A 891 12.59 -8.74 67.69
N GLU A 892 12.23 -7.93 68.68
CA GLU A 892 12.76 -6.60 69.02
C GLU A 892 14.30 -6.52 69.01
N LEU A 893 14.81 -5.51 68.29
CA LEU A 893 16.01 -4.77 68.68
C LEU A 893 16.02 -3.39 67.99
N GLY A 894 15.73 -2.35 68.80
CA GLY A 894 16.36 -1.02 68.69
C GLY A 894 15.68 0.02 67.82
N ASP A 895 14.81 0.81 68.45
CA ASP A 895 14.33 2.16 68.11
C ASP A 895 15.08 2.95 67.03
N ILE A 896 14.34 3.48 66.04
CA ILE A 896 14.34 4.89 65.57
C ILE A 896 13.10 5.10 64.67
N GLU A 897 12.30 6.10 65.01
CA GLU A 897 11.01 6.48 64.41
C GLU A 897 11.14 7.09 63.00
N ALA A 898 10.37 6.55 62.03
CA ALA A 898 9.79 7.31 60.90
C ALA A 898 8.64 6.51 60.25
N PRO A 899 7.52 7.14 59.84
CA PRO A 899 6.33 6.45 59.35
C PRO A 899 6.48 6.09 57.86
N SER A 900 6.69 4.82 57.53
CA SER A 900 6.77 4.34 56.15
C SER A 900 5.40 3.91 55.62
N SER A 901 5.11 4.40 54.42
CA SER A 901 3.96 4.08 53.58
C SER A 901 3.91 2.60 53.19
N SER A 902 2.74 1.99 53.42
CA SER A 902 2.16 0.86 52.68
C SER A 902 3.11 -0.28 52.26
N LYS A 903 3.28 -1.26 53.15
CA LYS A 903 3.70 -2.62 52.78
C LYS A 903 2.63 -3.27 51.90
N ALA A 904 2.73 -3.14 50.58
CA ALA A 904 1.99 -4.00 49.66
C ALA A 904 2.58 -5.42 49.67
N PRO A 905 1.77 -6.48 49.51
CA PRO A 905 2.23 -7.87 49.59
C PRO A 905 3.24 -8.17 48.47
N GLN A 906 4.42 -8.66 48.84
CA GLN A 906 5.52 -9.03 47.93
C GLN A 906 5.17 -10.18 46.94
N ASN A 907 3.99 -10.80 47.06
CA ASN A 907 3.53 -11.92 46.21
C ASN A 907 2.59 -11.51 45.06
N ALA A 908 2.39 -10.22 44.82
CA ALA A 908 1.49 -9.72 43.77
C ALA A 908 2.06 -9.96 42.35
N GLY A 909 1.42 -10.83 41.57
CA GLY A 909 1.78 -11.06 40.16
C GLY A 909 2.75 -12.20 39.88
N VAL A 910 3.02 -13.02 40.88
CA VAL A 910 3.95 -14.14 40.78
C VAL A 910 3.19 -15.44 41.06
N THR A 911 3.12 -16.32 40.06
CA THR A 911 2.56 -17.67 40.21
C THR A 911 3.57 -18.52 40.97
N THR A 912 3.26 -18.83 42.23
CA THR A 912 4.13 -19.66 43.06
C THR A 912 3.80 -21.13 42.88
N ILE A 913 4.81 -21.94 42.58
CA ILE A 913 4.72 -23.40 42.45
C ILE A 913 5.60 -24.05 43.49
N HIS A 914 5.08 -25.09 44.12
CA HIS A 914 5.77 -25.77 45.21
C HIS A 914 6.38 -27.08 44.70
N VAL A 915 7.56 -27.40 45.23
CA VAL A 915 8.33 -28.60 44.87
C VAL A 915 8.51 -29.47 46.10
N ALA A 916 8.12 -30.73 45.98
CA ALA A 916 8.38 -31.76 46.97
C ALA A 916 9.17 -32.91 46.37
N ILE A 917 10.13 -33.43 47.14
CA ILE A 917 11.03 -34.53 46.77
C ILE A 917 10.90 -35.60 47.86
N ASP A 918 10.65 -36.84 47.46
CA ASP A 918 10.47 -38.01 48.33
C ASP A 918 9.46 -37.78 49.48
N GLY A 919 8.37 -37.07 49.19
CA GLY A 919 7.31 -36.77 50.16
C GLY A 919 7.60 -35.61 51.11
N ALA A 920 8.75 -34.93 50.99
CA ALA A 920 9.09 -33.77 51.79
C ALA A 920 9.07 -32.48 50.95
N TYR A 921 8.54 -31.39 51.52
CA TYR A 921 8.61 -30.06 50.89
C TYR A 921 10.05 -29.56 50.82
N THR A 922 10.49 -29.12 49.64
CA THR A 922 11.89 -28.72 49.37
C THR A 922 12.07 -27.27 48.96
N GLY A 923 11.01 -26.61 48.49
CA GLY A 923 11.07 -25.22 48.09
C GLY A 923 9.91 -24.78 47.21
N SER A 924 9.94 -23.52 46.79
CA SER A 924 8.99 -22.93 45.85
C SER A 924 9.66 -22.14 44.75
N LEU A 925 9.07 -22.19 43.56
CA LEU A 925 9.45 -21.46 42.37
C LEU A 925 8.43 -20.37 42.11
N ALA A 926 8.89 -19.14 42.00
CA ALA A 926 8.07 -17.96 41.77
C ALA A 926 8.15 -17.61 40.29
N LEU A 927 7.06 -17.80 39.54
CA LEU A 927 7.00 -17.56 38.09
C LEU A 927 6.30 -16.24 37.78
N SER A 928 6.88 -15.44 36.90
CA SER A 928 6.25 -14.23 36.38
C SER A 928 6.58 -14.05 34.90
N ASP A 929 5.77 -13.22 34.25
CA ASP A 929 6.01 -12.80 32.87
C ASP A 929 7.08 -11.70 32.87
N THR A 930 8.19 -11.93 32.18
CA THR A 930 9.31 -10.97 32.16
C THR A 930 8.98 -9.76 31.32
N LEU A 931 9.32 -8.58 31.85
CA LEU A 931 9.27 -7.35 31.09
C LEU A 931 10.34 -7.34 30.00
N LYS A 932 10.00 -6.76 28.85
CA LYS A 932 10.98 -6.48 27.81
C LYS A 932 12.04 -5.52 28.37
N PRO A 933 13.34 -5.75 28.10
CA PRO A 933 14.42 -4.88 28.61
C PRO A 933 14.23 -3.40 28.24
N SER A 934 13.61 -3.15 27.08
CA SER A 934 13.32 -1.82 26.55
C SER A 934 12.06 -1.15 27.13
N ALA A 935 11.23 -1.87 27.90
CA ALA A 935 9.92 -1.38 28.36
C ALA A 935 10.03 -0.14 29.26
N ARG A 936 10.87 -0.20 30.30
CA ARG A 936 11.07 0.94 31.22
C ARG A 936 11.63 2.17 30.50
N ALA A 937 12.60 1.96 29.60
CA ALA A 937 13.18 3.04 28.80
C ALA A 937 12.15 3.67 27.84
N ALA A 938 11.28 2.85 27.24
CA ALA A 938 10.22 3.31 26.35
C ALA A 938 9.17 4.16 27.07
N ILE A 939 8.69 3.74 28.25
CA ILE A 939 7.74 4.53 29.06
C ILE A 939 8.38 5.86 29.50
N ALA A 940 9.62 5.85 29.97
CA ALA A 940 10.34 7.07 30.30
C ALA A 940 10.49 8.03 29.10
N ALA A 941 10.75 7.47 27.91
CA ALA A 941 10.80 8.23 26.66
C ALA A 941 9.45 8.84 26.27
N ILE A 942 8.35 8.10 26.46
CA ILE A 942 6.97 8.58 26.22
C ILE A 942 6.62 9.74 27.17
N HIS A 943 6.92 9.59 28.47
CA HIS A 943 6.69 10.67 29.45
C HIS A 943 7.54 11.90 29.13
N ARG A 944 8.77 11.73 28.65
CA ARG A 944 9.63 12.83 28.19
C ARG A 944 9.06 13.56 26.97
N LEU A 945 8.30 12.87 26.12
CA LEU A 945 7.55 13.48 25.00
C LEU A 945 6.29 14.24 25.46
N GLY A 946 5.98 14.22 26.77
CA GLY A 946 4.82 14.89 27.38
C GLY A 946 3.50 14.14 27.16
N ILE A 947 3.56 12.82 27.01
CA ILE A 947 2.41 11.95 26.75
C ILE A 947 2.16 11.10 28.00
N ALA A 948 0.91 11.02 28.45
CA ALA A 948 0.51 10.20 29.59
C ALA A 948 0.33 8.73 29.15
N THR A 949 0.46 7.79 30.10
CA THR A 949 0.35 6.36 29.82
C THR A 949 -0.61 5.68 30.80
N SER A 950 -1.45 4.78 30.29
CA SER A 950 -2.25 3.84 31.07
C SER A 950 -1.88 2.40 30.75
N LEU A 951 -1.96 1.52 31.74
CA LEU A 951 -1.84 0.08 31.57
C LEU A 951 -3.24 -0.54 31.58
N VAL A 952 -3.57 -1.32 30.56
CA VAL A 952 -4.83 -2.08 30.49
C VAL A 952 -4.50 -3.56 30.40
N THR A 953 -5.10 -4.38 31.26
CA THR A 953 -4.85 -5.83 31.27
C THR A 953 -6.05 -6.63 31.79
N GLY A 954 -6.14 -7.88 31.34
CA GLY A 954 -7.08 -8.88 31.88
C GLY A 954 -6.61 -9.50 33.20
N ASP A 955 -5.37 -9.25 33.61
CA ASP A 955 -4.79 -9.78 34.86
C ASP A 955 -5.40 -9.13 36.11
N GLN A 956 -5.18 -9.77 37.26
CA GLN A 956 -5.59 -9.25 38.57
C GLN A 956 -4.90 -7.92 38.89
N MET A 957 -5.60 -7.03 39.59
CA MET A 957 -5.12 -5.68 39.96
C MET A 957 -3.74 -5.68 40.63
N ALA A 958 -3.48 -6.64 41.52
CA ALA A 958 -2.20 -6.75 42.21
C ALA A 958 -1.01 -6.94 41.23
N THR A 959 -1.18 -7.82 40.23
CA THR A 959 -0.19 -8.06 39.17
C THR A 959 0.02 -6.82 38.31
N ALA A 960 -1.08 -6.17 37.91
CA ALA A 960 -1.05 -5.00 37.05
C ALA A 960 -0.33 -3.82 37.72
N GLN A 961 -0.61 -3.57 39.01
CA GLN A 961 0.05 -2.52 39.79
C GLN A 961 1.54 -2.79 39.97
N HIS A 962 1.93 -4.06 40.20
CA HIS A 962 3.34 -4.44 40.30
C HIS A 962 4.09 -4.17 38.99
N VAL A 963 3.52 -4.58 37.86
CA VAL A 963 4.10 -4.31 36.53
C VAL A 963 4.16 -2.82 36.24
N ALA A 964 3.08 -2.08 36.52
CA ALA A 964 3.03 -0.63 36.35
C ALA A 964 4.12 0.09 37.16
N ALA A 965 4.35 -0.32 38.41
CA ALA A 965 5.41 0.24 39.25
C ALA A 965 6.82 0.01 38.65
N LEU A 966 7.09 -1.18 38.08
CA LEU A 966 8.38 -1.50 37.47
C LEU A 966 8.68 -0.67 36.21
N VAL A 967 7.66 -0.33 35.41
CA VAL A 967 7.81 0.49 34.20
C VAL A 967 7.63 1.98 34.44
N GLY A 968 7.11 2.39 35.60
CA GLY A 968 6.90 3.78 36.00
C GLY A 968 5.54 4.38 35.61
N ILE A 969 4.48 3.56 35.49
CA ILE A 969 3.10 4.02 35.26
C ILE A 969 2.41 4.30 36.60
N SER A 970 1.70 5.43 36.70
CA SER A 970 0.95 5.81 37.92
C SER A 970 -0.13 4.77 38.26
N PRO A 971 -0.31 4.39 39.54
CA PRO A 971 -1.34 3.43 39.95
C PRO A 971 -2.77 3.88 39.59
N ASP A 972 -3.01 5.19 39.48
CA ASP A 972 -4.32 5.74 39.09
C ASP A 972 -4.68 5.44 37.62
N ASN A 973 -3.68 5.12 36.79
CA ASN A 973 -3.82 4.84 35.36
C ASN A 973 -3.70 3.34 35.04
N VAL A 974 -3.93 2.48 36.02
CA VAL A 974 -3.89 1.02 35.87
C VAL A 974 -5.30 0.48 35.88
N HIS A 975 -5.71 -0.11 34.77
CA HIS A 975 -7.00 -0.77 34.62
C HIS A 975 -6.74 -2.28 34.48
N ALA A 976 -7.27 -3.06 35.41
CA ALA A 976 -7.01 -4.50 35.53
C ALA A 976 -8.32 -5.32 35.60
N GLY A 977 -8.26 -6.61 35.30
CA GLY A 977 -9.42 -7.52 35.29
C GLY A 977 -10.42 -7.24 34.17
N ILE A 978 -9.96 -6.64 33.07
CA ILE A 978 -10.83 -6.16 31.99
C ILE A 978 -10.99 -7.21 30.90
N LEU A 979 -12.24 -7.44 30.52
CA LEU A 979 -12.60 -8.27 29.36
C LEU A 979 -12.24 -7.55 28.05
N PRO A 980 -12.02 -8.26 26.93
CA PRO A 980 -11.68 -7.64 25.65
C PRO A 980 -12.62 -6.50 25.21
N SER A 981 -13.93 -6.65 25.41
CA SER A 981 -14.93 -5.60 25.12
C SER A 981 -14.77 -4.36 26.00
N GLY A 982 -14.39 -4.55 27.27
CA GLY A 982 -14.17 -3.45 28.21
C GLY A 982 -12.92 -2.61 27.88
N LYS A 983 -11.98 -3.11 27.06
CA LYS A 983 -10.85 -2.30 26.58
C LYS A 983 -11.32 -1.16 25.66
N GLN A 984 -12.37 -1.38 24.87
CA GLN A 984 -12.94 -0.36 24.00
C GLN A 984 -13.62 0.75 24.81
N GLU A 985 -14.41 0.38 25.82
CA GLU A 985 -15.09 1.32 26.71
C GLU A 985 -14.11 2.28 27.41
N ILE A 986 -12.95 1.78 27.84
CA ILE A 986 -11.90 2.61 28.46
C ILE A 986 -11.32 3.61 27.46
N ILE A 987 -11.12 3.19 26.21
CA ILE A 987 -10.64 4.10 25.16
C ILE A 987 -11.67 5.18 24.87
N GLU A 988 -12.96 4.82 24.77
CA GLU A 988 -14.06 5.77 24.57
C GLU A 988 -14.20 6.73 25.76
N GLU A 989 -14.01 6.25 26.99
CA GLU A 989 -14.02 7.07 28.20
C GLU A 989 -12.90 8.12 28.14
N LEU A 990 -11.67 7.71 27.85
CA LEU A 990 -10.53 8.62 27.70
C LEU A 990 -10.74 9.62 26.55
N GLN A 991 -11.30 9.17 25.43
CA GLN A 991 -11.66 10.05 24.30
C GLN A 991 -12.74 11.07 24.70
N SER A 992 -13.73 10.67 25.51
CA SER A 992 -14.80 11.55 26.00
C SER A 992 -14.27 12.65 26.93
N GLN A 993 -13.16 12.39 27.63
CA GLN A 993 -12.44 13.37 28.45
C GLN A 993 -11.63 14.38 27.59
N GLY A 994 -11.63 14.21 26.27
CA GLY A 994 -10.93 15.08 25.32
C GLY A 994 -9.47 14.69 25.08
N GLU A 995 -9.02 13.54 25.58
CA GLU A 995 -7.71 12.99 25.28
C GLU A 995 -7.69 12.37 23.88
N ILE A 996 -6.55 12.48 23.19
CA ILE A 996 -6.32 11.81 21.91
C ILE A 996 -5.52 10.55 22.22
N VAL A 997 -6.20 9.41 22.10
CA VAL A 997 -5.77 8.13 22.64
C VAL A 997 -5.12 7.30 21.55
N ALA A 998 -3.91 6.81 21.82
CA ALA A 998 -3.31 5.72 21.06
C ALA A 998 -3.32 4.42 21.86
N MET A 999 -3.67 3.32 21.22
CA MET A 999 -3.66 1.98 21.83
C MET A 999 -2.46 1.20 21.29
N VAL A 1000 -1.73 0.52 22.16
CA VAL A 1000 -0.63 -0.39 21.79
C VAL A 1000 -1.00 -1.80 22.23
N GLY A 1001 -1.03 -2.74 21.28
CA GLY A 1001 -1.38 -4.13 21.55
C GLY A 1001 -0.86 -5.07 20.47
N ASP A 1002 -0.86 -6.37 20.75
CA ASP A 1002 -0.40 -7.41 19.83
C ASP A 1002 -1.37 -8.61 19.73
N GLY A 1003 -2.38 -8.67 20.61
CA GLY A 1003 -3.33 -9.77 20.66
C GLY A 1003 -4.57 -9.58 19.79
N ILE A 1004 -5.22 -10.70 19.42
CA ILE A 1004 -6.56 -10.72 18.78
C ILE A 1004 -7.59 -9.99 19.66
N ASN A 1005 -7.40 -10.07 20.98
CA ASN A 1005 -8.24 -9.40 21.97
C ASN A 1005 -8.12 -7.88 21.93
N ASP A 1006 -7.07 -7.34 21.28
CA ASP A 1006 -6.78 -5.92 21.23
C ASP A 1006 -7.24 -5.29 19.91
N SER A 1007 -7.48 -6.08 18.86
CA SER A 1007 -7.89 -5.57 17.54
C SER A 1007 -9.12 -4.64 17.58
N PRO A 1008 -10.19 -4.94 18.36
CA PRO A 1008 -11.32 -4.01 18.48
C PRO A 1008 -10.94 -2.70 19.18
N ALA A 1009 -10.05 -2.76 20.18
CA ALA A 1009 -9.56 -1.60 20.91
C ALA A 1009 -8.59 -0.76 20.04
N LEU A 1010 -7.74 -1.40 19.24
CA LEU A 1010 -6.84 -0.77 18.27
C LEU A 1010 -7.62 0.01 17.22
N ALA A 1011 -8.71 -0.56 16.70
CA ALA A 1011 -9.57 0.10 15.71
C ALA A 1011 -10.40 1.27 16.28
N THR A 1012 -10.71 1.24 17.58
CA THR A 1012 -11.49 2.29 18.27
C THR A 1012 -10.60 3.47 18.67
N ALA A 1013 -9.31 3.23 18.90
CA ALA A 1013 -8.34 4.26 19.22
C ALA A 1013 -8.21 5.30 18.10
N ASN A 1014 -7.75 6.51 18.44
CA ASN A 1014 -7.47 7.51 17.40
C ASN A 1014 -6.25 7.13 16.56
N VAL A 1015 -5.33 6.35 17.15
CA VAL A 1015 -4.22 5.69 16.48
C VAL A 1015 -4.00 4.32 17.12
N GLY A 1016 -4.20 3.23 16.38
CA GLY A 1016 -3.80 1.88 16.79
C GLY A 1016 -2.33 1.61 16.46
N ILE A 1017 -1.56 1.05 17.40
CA ILE A 1017 -0.16 0.66 17.21
C ILE A 1017 -0.02 -0.84 17.50
N SER A 1018 0.40 -1.62 16.51
CA SER A 1018 0.67 -3.06 16.67
C SER A 1018 2.15 -3.39 16.51
N LEU A 1019 2.59 -4.42 17.23
CA LEU A 1019 3.88 -5.07 17.00
C LEU A 1019 3.71 -6.11 15.87
N ALA A 1020 4.75 -6.34 15.07
CA ALA A 1020 4.73 -7.34 13.98
C ALA A 1020 4.73 -8.79 14.48
N SER A 1021 5.06 -9.03 15.76
CA SER A 1021 4.80 -10.32 16.41
C SER A 1021 3.33 -10.55 16.75
N GLY A 1022 2.51 -9.50 16.65
CA GLY A 1022 1.09 -9.57 16.93
C GLY A 1022 0.34 -10.38 15.90
N THR A 1023 -0.88 -10.74 16.25
CA THR A 1023 -1.76 -11.51 15.35
C THR A 1023 -2.13 -10.72 14.11
N ASP A 1024 -2.36 -11.41 12.99
CA ASP A 1024 -2.67 -10.76 11.70
C ASP A 1024 -3.87 -9.80 11.81
N VAL A 1025 -4.86 -10.14 12.64
CA VAL A 1025 -6.03 -9.28 12.92
C VAL A 1025 -5.64 -7.98 13.64
N ALA A 1026 -4.68 -8.03 14.56
CA ALA A 1026 -4.18 -6.85 15.27
C ALA A 1026 -3.32 -5.96 14.37
N VAL A 1027 -2.49 -6.59 13.52
CA VAL A 1027 -1.70 -5.90 12.50
C VAL A 1027 -2.62 -5.21 11.49
N GLU A 1028 -3.71 -5.87 11.07
CA GLU A 1028 -4.70 -5.30 10.15
C GLU A 1028 -5.45 -4.11 10.77
N ALA A 1029 -5.91 -4.24 12.01
CA ALA A 1029 -6.63 -3.19 12.73
C ALA A 1029 -5.78 -1.97 13.12
N ALA A 1030 -4.46 -2.11 13.23
CA ALA A 1030 -3.58 -1.02 13.65
C ALA A 1030 -3.22 -0.03 12.53
N ASP A 1031 -3.12 1.25 12.89
CA ASP A 1031 -2.67 2.33 12.01
C ASP A 1031 -1.14 2.41 11.90
N ILE A 1032 -0.40 1.99 12.91
CA ILE A 1032 1.07 1.96 12.91
C ILE A 1032 1.52 0.54 13.26
N VAL A 1033 2.40 -0.04 12.44
CA VAL A 1033 2.94 -1.38 12.64
C VAL A 1033 4.45 -1.28 12.87
N LEU A 1034 4.91 -1.84 13.98
CA LEU A 1034 6.31 -1.86 14.38
C LEU A 1034 6.91 -3.22 14.05
N MET A 1035 7.88 -3.24 13.12
CA MET A 1035 8.47 -4.48 12.59
C MET A 1035 9.35 -5.23 13.60
N LYS A 1036 9.87 -4.53 14.60
CA LYS A 1036 10.80 -5.08 15.59
C LYS A 1036 10.05 -5.40 16.89
N PRO A 1037 9.73 -6.68 17.17
CA PRO A 1037 8.88 -7.03 18.31
C PRO A 1037 9.53 -6.81 19.68
N ASN A 1038 10.88 -6.83 19.74
CA ASN A 1038 11.64 -6.71 20.98
C ASN A 1038 12.04 -5.26 21.35
N GLN A 1039 11.88 -4.31 20.42
CA GLN A 1039 12.31 -2.92 20.60
C GLN A 1039 11.10 -1.99 20.80
N LEU A 1040 10.60 -1.90 22.04
CA LEU A 1040 9.53 -0.96 22.41
C LEU A 1040 9.90 0.52 22.22
N MET A 1041 11.20 0.82 22.08
CA MET A 1041 11.69 2.18 21.75
C MET A 1041 11.19 2.69 20.40
N ASP A 1042 10.68 1.82 19.54
CA ASP A 1042 10.12 2.20 18.25
C ASP A 1042 8.76 2.93 18.41
N ILE A 1043 8.04 2.75 19.53
CA ILE A 1043 6.82 3.49 19.87
C ILE A 1043 7.11 5.00 20.02
N PRO A 1044 7.98 5.44 20.96
CA PRO A 1044 8.29 6.87 21.06
C PRO A 1044 9.02 7.39 19.81
N ALA A 1045 9.79 6.55 19.10
CA ALA A 1045 10.44 6.93 17.85
C ALA A 1045 9.44 7.25 16.72
N SER A 1046 8.37 6.45 16.57
CA SER A 1046 7.32 6.66 15.57
C SER A 1046 6.56 7.97 15.81
N LEU A 1047 6.26 8.29 17.07
CA LEU A 1047 5.61 9.54 17.47
C LEU A 1047 6.53 10.75 17.24
N HIS A 1048 7.81 10.62 17.57
CA HIS A 1048 8.80 11.67 17.31
C HIS A 1048 9.03 11.90 15.81
N LEU A 1049 9.06 10.83 15.01
CA LEU A 1049 9.16 10.89 13.55
C LEU A 1049 7.93 11.61 12.96
N SER A 1050 6.72 11.22 13.37
CA SER A 1050 5.46 11.85 12.96
C SER A 1050 5.47 13.35 13.26
N ARG A 1051 5.85 13.75 14.48
CA ARG A 1051 6.00 15.17 14.86
C ARG A 1051 7.06 15.89 14.01
N THR A 1052 8.15 15.22 13.65
CA THR A 1052 9.22 15.80 12.82
C THR A 1052 8.76 16.03 11.37
N ILE A 1053 8.03 15.07 10.79
CA ILE A 1053 7.44 15.18 9.45
C ILE A 1053 6.46 16.36 9.42
N PHE A 1054 5.53 16.44 10.36
CA PHE A 1054 4.57 17.56 10.41
C PHE A 1054 5.21 18.90 10.69
N ARG A 1055 6.25 18.94 11.52
CA ARG A 1055 7.02 20.17 11.72
C ARG A 1055 7.67 20.61 10.42
N ARG A 1056 8.18 19.68 9.61
CA ARG A 1056 8.73 19.96 8.28
C ARG A 1056 7.66 20.48 7.31
N ILE A 1057 6.49 19.86 7.29
CA ILE A 1057 5.33 20.32 6.49
C ILE A 1057 4.97 21.76 6.86
N LYS A 1058 4.81 22.06 8.17
CA LYS A 1058 4.52 23.42 8.64
C LYS A 1058 5.60 24.43 8.24
N TYR A 1059 6.89 24.07 8.33
CA TYR A 1059 7.98 24.93 7.86
C TYR A 1059 7.92 25.16 6.35
N ASN A 1060 7.65 24.13 5.55
CA ASN A 1060 7.57 24.26 4.09
C ASN A 1060 6.37 25.14 3.67
N LEU A 1061 5.21 24.94 4.29
CA LEU A 1061 4.02 25.78 4.06
C LEU A 1061 4.27 27.23 4.48
N LEU A 1062 4.91 27.45 5.64
CA LEU A 1062 5.28 28.79 6.12
C LEU A 1062 6.29 29.46 5.18
N LEU A 1063 7.32 28.75 4.73
CA LEU A 1063 8.33 29.27 3.82
C LEU A 1063 7.72 29.68 2.48
N SER A 1064 6.86 28.83 1.90
CA SER A 1064 6.13 29.14 0.67
C SER A 1064 5.20 30.34 0.84
N SER A 1065 4.52 30.45 1.98
CA SER A 1065 3.56 31.53 2.25
C SER A 1065 4.26 32.87 2.48
N VAL A 1066 5.35 32.88 3.26
CA VAL A 1066 6.15 34.09 3.52
C VAL A 1066 6.76 34.63 2.23
N TYR A 1067 7.26 33.74 1.37
CA TYR A 1067 7.80 34.10 0.07
C TYR A 1067 6.73 34.81 -0.80
N ASN A 1068 5.52 34.26 -0.88
CA ASN A 1068 4.42 34.86 -1.62
C ASN A 1068 3.95 36.19 -1.00
N LEU A 1069 3.81 36.23 0.33
CA LEU A 1069 3.37 37.42 1.07
C LEU A 1069 4.31 38.62 0.87
N LEU A 1070 5.63 38.38 0.86
CA LEU A 1070 6.62 39.45 0.69
C LEU A 1070 6.77 39.89 -0.76
N GLY A 1071 6.74 38.96 -1.72
CA GLY A 1071 6.99 39.31 -3.12
C GLY A 1071 5.76 39.78 -3.91
N LEU A 1072 4.54 39.43 -3.48
CA LEU A 1072 3.30 39.93 -4.11
C LEU A 1072 3.22 41.47 -4.12
N PRO A 1073 3.44 42.19 -3.00
CA PRO A 1073 3.48 43.66 -3.01
C PRO A 1073 4.54 44.24 -3.95
N VAL A 1074 5.68 43.57 -4.07
CA VAL A 1074 6.76 43.96 -5.00
C VAL A 1074 6.31 43.79 -6.44
N ALA A 1075 5.65 42.66 -6.76
CA ALA A 1075 5.08 42.38 -8.09
C ALA A 1075 3.94 43.34 -8.45
N MET A 1076 3.10 43.71 -7.47
CA MET A 1076 2.03 44.71 -7.63
C MET A 1076 2.56 46.13 -7.86
N GLY A 1077 3.87 46.35 -7.71
CA GLY A 1077 4.50 47.63 -7.98
C GLY A 1077 4.40 48.64 -6.84
N PHE A 1078 4.07 48.24 -5.61
CA PHE A 1078 4.11 49.16 -4.46
C PHE A 1078 5.49 49.78 -4.24
N LEU A 1079 6.56 49.09 -4.68
CA LEU A 1079 7.94 49.59 -4.60
C LEU A 1079 8.41 50.38 -5.84
N LEU A 1080 7.52 50.63 -6.81
CA LEU A 1080 7.81 51.45 -7.99
C LEU A 1080 8.31 52.88 -7.65
N PRO A 1081 7.79 53.57 -6.60
CA PRO A 1081 8.32 54.88 -6.21
C PRO A 1081 9.79 54.87 -5.80
N TRP A 1082 10.29 53.73 -5.29
CA TRP A 1082 11.70 53.52 -4.95
C TRP A 1082 12.52 52.92 -6.11
N GLY A 1083 11.93 52.80 -7.30
CA GLY A 1083 12.61 52.30 -8.50
C GLY A 1083 12.80 50.78 -8.55
N ILE A 1084 12.21 50.02 -7.63
CA ILE A 1084 12.31 48.56 -7.59
C ILE A 1084 11.16 47.96 -8.37
N THR A 1085 11.48 47.15 -9.39
CA THR A 1085 10.49 46.37 -10.14
C THR A 1085 10.84 44.91 -10.24
N LEU A 1086 9.80 44.08 -10.21
CA LEU A 1086 9.91 42.66 -10.46
C LEU A 1086 9.47 42.34 -11.90
N PRO A 1087 10.40 42.13 -12.85
CA PRO A 1087 10.02 41.68 -14.18
C PRO A 1087 9.43 40.26 -14.13
N PRO A 1088 8.50 39.90 -15.03
CA PRO A 1088 7.88 38.56 -15.05
C PRO A 1088 8.87 37.40 -15.07
N LEU A 1089 10.02 37.59 -15.74
CA LEU A 1089 11.10 36.60 -15.77
C LEU A 1089 11.70 36.35 -14.37
N ALA A 1090 11.97 37.42 -13.62
CA ALA A 1090 12.47 37.31 -12.25
C ALA A 1090 11.41 36.69 -11.32
N ALA A 1091 10.12 37.00 -11.54
CA ALA A 1091 9.02 36.35 -10.83
C ALA A 1091 8.99 34.83 -11.09
N GLY A 1092 9.11 34.40 -12.35
CA GLY A 1092 9.16 32.98 -12.71
C GLY A 1092 10.40 32.25 -12.16
N ALA A 1093 11.58 32.87 -12.22
CA ALA A 1093 12.80 32.29 -11.65
C ALA A 1093 12.69 32.14 -10.13
N ALA A 1094 12.16 33.16 -9.45
CA ALA A 1094 12.07 33.15 -8.01
C ALA A 1094 10.99 32.16 -7.51
N MET A 1095 9.91 31.94 -8.29
CA MET A 1095 8.97 30.83 -8.09
C MET A 1095 9.63 29.45 -8.19
N ALA A 1096 10.52 29.24 -9.18
CA ALA A 1096 11.28 27.99 -9.27
C ALA A 1096 12.20 27.79 -8.05
N CYS A 1097 12.87 28.84 -7.57
CA CYS A 1097 13.66 28.79 -6.34
C CYS A 1097 12.83 28.42 -5.10
N SER A 1098 11.62 28.95 -4.98
CA SER A 1098 10.70 28.61 -3.88
C SER A 1098 10.38 27.11 -3.87
N SER A 1099 10.00 26.55 -5.01
CA SER A 1099 9.70 25.12 -5.17
C SER A 1099 10.91 24.24 -4.86
N VAL A 1100 12.09 24.59 -5.37
CA VAL A 1100 13.35 23.86 -5.08
C VAL A 1100 13.65 23.87 -3.58
N THR A 1101 13.45 25.01 -2.91
CA THR A 1101 13.71 25.12 -1.46
C THR A 1101 12.82 24.19 -0.65
N VAL A 1102 11.52 24.08 -1.01
CA VAL A 1102 10.58 23.16 -0.35
C VAL A 1102 10.94 21.70 -0.61
N VAL A 1103 11.34 21.35 -1.83
CA VAL A 1103 11.76 19.97 -2.18
C VAL A 1103 13.04 19.60 -1.43
N VAL A 1104 14.06 20.46 -1.42
CA VAL A 1104 15.31 20.22 -0.67
C VAL A 1104 15.03 20.10 0.83
N SER A 1105 14.19 20.97 1.38
CA SER A 1105 13.77 20.91 2.79
C SER A 1105 13.10 19.57 3.13
N SER A 1106 12.27 19.04 2.22
CA SER A 1106 11.63 17.73 2.38
C SER A 1106 12.62 16.57 2.28
N LEU A 1107 13.56 16.62 1.33
CA LEU A 1107 14.62 15.61 1.17
C LEU A 1107 15.57 15.54 2.37
N LEU A 1108 15.76 16.64 3.11
CA LEU A 1108 16.52 16.64 4.36
C LEU A 1108 15.92 15.73 5.45
N LEU A 1109 14.68 15.25 5.30
CA LEU A 1109 14.13 14.22 6.17
C LEU A 1109 14.88 12.88 6.04
N LYS A 1110 15.56 12.61 4.93
CA LYS A 1110 16.43 11.43 4.77
C LYS A 1110 17.62 11.40 5.73
N LEU A 1111 18.00 12.56 6.28
CA LEU A 1111 19.06 12.68 7.27
C LEU A 1111 18.55 12.53 8.70
N TRP A 1112 17.26 12.22 8.88
CA TRP A 1112 16.70 11.98 10.19
C TRP A 1112 17.38 10.77 10.83
N LYS A 1113 17.79 10.94 12.09
CA LYS A 1113 18.32 9.88 12.94
C LYS A 1113 17.56 9.91 14.25
N ARG A 1114 17.47 8.74 14.90
CA ARG A 1114 16.92 8.62 16.24
C ARG A 1114 17.68 9.58 17.18
N PRO A 1115 16.99 10.39 18.00
CA PRO A 1115 17.66 11.31 18.89
C PRO A 1115 18.49 10.54 19.93
N GLY A 1116 19.65 11.08 20.32
CA GLY A 1116 20.64 10.36 21.13
C GLY A 1116 20.15 9.80 22.47
N TRP A 1117 19.14 10.43 23.07
CA TRP A 1117 18.51 9.95 24.30
C TRP A 1117 17.60 8.72 24.12
N MET A 1118 17.38 8.26 22.88
CA MET A 1118 16.66 7.03 22.56
C MET A 1118 17.58 5.86 22.17
N LEU A 1119 18.91 6.07 22.12
CA LEU A 1119 19.88 5.11 21.58
C LEU A 1119 20.61 4.26 22.64
N GLU A 1120 20.34 4.46 23.93
CA GLU A 1120 21.00 3.70 25.00
C GLU A 1120 20.22 2.43 25.34
N GLU A 1121 20.53 1.34 24.64
CA GLU A 1121 20.41 -0.01 25.18
C GLU A 1121 21.48 -0.18 26.28
N GLY A 1122 21.18 0.25 27.50
CA GLY A 1122 22.05 0.00 28.65
C GLY A 1122 21.96 1.03 29.79
N GLY A 1123 21.02 0.81 30.70
CA GLY A 1123 21.27 0.91 32.16
C GLY A 1123 21.52 2.26 32.85
N GLU A 1124 22.08 3.29 32.23
CA GLU A 1124 22.49 4.51 32.97
C GLU A 1124 22.02 5.79 32.31
N ILE A 1125 21.31 6.64 33.06
CA ILE A 1125 20.98 8.00 32.65
C ILE A 1125 22.27 8.83 32.71
N PRO A 1126 22.82 9.35 31.59
CA PRO A 1126 24.05 10.11 31.66
C PRO A 1126 23.78 11.48 32.31
N ALA A 1127 24.47 11.77 33.40
CA ALA A 1127 24.58 13.12 33.93
C ALA A 1127 25.06 14.07 32.83
N GLN A 1128 24.26 15.09 32.56
CA GLN A 1128 24.36 15.97 31.40
C GLN A 1128 25.72 16.69 31.33
N LYS A 1129 26.67 16.18 30.53
CA LYS A 1129 27.88 16.92 30.16
C LYS A 1129 27.51 18.11 29.26
N ARG A 1130 27.40 19.29 29.86
CA ARG A 1130 27.23 20.58 29.17
C ARG A 1130 28.44 20.86 28.27
N SER A 1131 28.27 20.65 26.96
CA SER A 1131 29.18 21.18 25.95
C SER A 1131 29.02 22.71 25.86
N THR A 1132 30.12 23.42 26.14
CA THR A 1132 30.23 24.88 26.13
C THR A 1132 30.36 25.40 24.69
N GLY A 1133 29.26 25.44 23.96
CA GLY A 1133 29.17 26.10 22.65
C GLY A 1133 28.28 27.34 22.70
N ILE A 1134 28.63 28.38 21.94
CA ILE A 1134 27.90 29.67 21.85
C ILE A 1134 26.41 29.48 21.51
N TRP A 1135 26.08 28.43 20.77
CA TRP A 1135 24.70 28.05 20.44
C TRP A 1135 23.88 27.52 21.63
N SER A 1136 24.51 26.99 22.69
CA SER A 1136 23.79 26.53 23.90
C SER A 1136 23.37 27.69 24.81
N ARG A 1137 24.07 28.83 24.75
CA ARG A 1137 23.69 30.06 25.49
C ARG A 1137 22.40 30.69 24.96
N ILE A 1138 22.16 30.59 23.65
CA ILE A 1138 20.92 31.07 23.03
C ILE A 1138 19.75 30.11 23.33
N GLY A 1139 20.01 28.80 23.37
CA GLY A 1139 19.05 27.79 23.83
C GLY A 1139 18.63 27.97 25.30
N GLY A 1140 19.60 28.24 26.18
CA GLY A 1140 19.36 28.42 27.62
C GLY A 1140 18.44 29.59 27.96
N ILE A 1141 18.45 30.67 27.18
CA ILE A 1141 17.54 31.81 27.40
C ILE A 1141 16.10 31.44 27.00
N LYS A 1142 15.93 30.63 25.96
CA LYS A 1142 14.61 30.16 25.50
C LYS A 1142 14.00 29.16 26.48
N ASP A 1143 14.82 28.33 27.11
CA ASP A 1143 14.40 27.36 28.14
C ASP A 1143 14.05 28.02 29.49
N ILE A 1144 14.70 29.13 29.84
CA ILE A 1144 14.34 29.91 31.04
C ILE A 1144 12.98 30.61 30.88
N VAL A 1145 12.68 31.11 29.67
CA VAL A 1145 11.40 31.77 29.38
C VAL A 1145 10.26 30.76 29.22
N SER A 1146 10.53 29.58 28.65
CA SER A 1146 9.52 28.51 28.53
C SER A 1146 9.25 27.82 29.89
N GLY A 1147 10.29 27.62 30.71
CA GLY A 1147 10.17 27.02 32.05
C GLY A 1147 9.32 27.84 33.02
N LYS A 1148 9.31 29.17 32.89
CA LYS A 1148 8.48 30.07 33.71
C LYS A 1148 6.99 29.98 33.35
N ARG A 1149 6.66 29.62 32.11
CA ARG A 1149 5.27 29.39 31.64
C ARG A 1149 4.78 27.97 31.95
N ARG A 1150 5.71 27.02 32.05
CA ARG A 1150 5.44 25.60 32.36
C ARG A 1150 5.05 25.37 33.83
N ARG A 1151 5.74 26.05 34.77
CA ARG A 1151 5.42 25.99 36.21
C ARG A 1151 4.02 26.50 36.58
N THR A 1152 3.43 27.37 35.77
CA THR A 1152 2.05 27.84 35.98
C THR A 1152 0.98 26.86 35.44
N ALA A 1153 1.34 25.93 34.55
CA ALA A 1153 0.43 24.92 34.00
C ALA A 1153 0.55 23.56 34.71
N GLU A 1154 1.69 23.26 35.33
CA GLU A 1154 1.96 22.02 36.07
C GLU A 1154 1.24 21.94 37.44
N GLY A 1155 0.71 23.06 37.96
CA GLY A 1155 -0.04 23.06 39.23
C GLY A 1155 -1.45 22.47 39.18
N ALA A 1156 -1.96 22.11 37.98
CA ALA A 1156 -3.34 21.64 37.78
C ALA A 1156 -3.46 20.19 37.28
N ARG A 1157 -2.34 19.48 37.08
CA ARG A 1157 -2.33 18.06 36.70
C ARG A 1157 -1.41 17.30 37.66
N GLY A 1158 -1.85 16.14 38.11
CA GLY A 1158 -1.26 15.35 39.20
C GLY A 1158 0.27 15.39 39.28
N ALA A 1159 0.76 15.62 40.50
CA ALA A 1159 2.14 15.92 40.79
C ALA A 1159 3.09 14.77 40.39
N TYR A 1160 4.10 15.12 39.60
CA TYR A 1160 5.31 14.34 39.41
C TYR A 1160 6.08 14.25 40.74
N VAL A 1161 6.22 13.04 41.29
CA VAL A 1161 7.11 12.77 42.42
C VAL A 1161 8.51 12.47 41.85
N PRO A 1162 9.53 13.31 42.09
CA PRO A 1162 10.90 12.94 41.78
C PRO A 1162 11.35 11.92 42.83
N LEU A 1163 11.71 10.71 42.41
CA LEU A 1163 12.39 9.74 43.25
C LEU A 1163 13.88 10.13 43.29
N GLU A 1164 14.33 10.63 44.44
CA GLU A 1164 15.75 10.73 44.79
C GLU A 1164 16.29 9.34 45.18
N ASP A 1165 17.46 9.05 44.63
CA ASP A 1165 18.50 8.09 45.04
C ASP A 1165 18.10 6.93 45.97
N TYR A 1166 18.02 5.72 45.39
CA TYR A 1166 18.26 4.48 46.11
C TYR A 1166 19.17 3.58 45.26
N GLU A 1167 20.47 3.63 45.55
CA GLU A 1167 21.43 2.56 45.21
C GLU A 1167 22.03 1.97 46.50
N HIS A 1168 22.33 0.68 46.39
CA HIS A 1168 22.95 -0.26 47.34
C HIS A 1168 22.09 -0.82 48.48
N VAL A 1169 21.53 -2.02 48.26
CA VAL A 1169 21.99 -3.33 48.80
C VAL A 1169 21.64 -4.43 47.80
#